data_AF-A0AA38TGJ0-F1
#
_entry.id   AF-A0AA38TGJ0-F1
#
_cell.length_a   1.000
_cell.length_b   1.000
_cell.length_c   1.000
_cell.angle_alpha   90.00
_cell.angle_beta   90.00
_cell.angle_gamma   90.00
#
_symmetry.space_group_name_H-M   'P 1'
#
loop_
_entity.id
_entity.type
_entity.pdbx_description
1 polymer ?
#
loop_
_entity_poly.entity_id
_entity_poly.type
_entity_poly.pdbx_seq_one_letter_code
_entity_poly.pdbx_strand_id
1 'polypeptide(L)'
;MASKSYEELHGSNNWDGLLDPLNPDLRTLIFGYGDLASAAERALNNNEGSKYAGYCHYGKSTFFQGVMLPSAASKYTVTSFIYATARVDSPLAFLIHDKSRENSEFESNWMGYVAVSNDEYSKSIGRREICVVWRGTVRTYEWVNDIKDAGPVPADPLLPPANGTKSVTGLIGSAVDQPKIMEGWLIIYNTANPSSNLVKTSARTQLLAIIKDLLVKHKGEKISITCVGHSLGASLATVSAFDLAVNVATPDIMVSAFVFASPQVGNAAFKSKMEELPNLKVISIKNVNDIVPKWPSKIMEWIDDTTTLVTIPKDVLLYVDVGIEILIDSKRSPFLKEKVGLDLLHAFDFHNLEGMLHTVAGYEGKDREFDWKSVEKRRCLALVNMTADLLKEKYQIPQEWWAEKHKGMVLNENGEWALPPLDRNDHDLSPADIVIHEVGPKTVGKTVGNPSESNRFDPSTKAIRSPARPNLRSKNQMLLNVWIVHTNTNLKEEPMSPSYELHGSNNWEGLLDPLHSDLRTLILGYGDLCSAAERAFNNDEGSKYARYSRYGKSSFFQGVMLPWAESKYNVTSFLYTTAHVNLSISYLVRLISRKTSEFETNWMGFVAVSNNEFSKSIGRREICVVWRGTSRIYEWVNDIKDAGPVAPDPLIASGNDGSESSDHAPKIMDGWLKIYNTSNPDSEVVKTSARTQLLAQIEELLDKYKDEKISITCIGHSLGATLATLSAFDLAANVATPDINVSAFVFASPQVGNQGFKSKMEELPNLKVISIKNVNDIVPKWPSKIMEWVDYKAKLVPMPKDVMLYVNVGIDVLIDSKSSPYLKEIKGGKDMLHVSDFHNLEGMLHIVAGYEGKDREFDLGSVEKRRSLALANMSGDLLKDEYEIPQSWWAEKNKGMVVNDSGDWVLLPIDRDDHDLSPIGAKI
;
A
#
# COMPACT_ATOMS: atom_id res chain seq x y z
N MET A 1 -5.17 -42.24 16.41
CA MET A 1 -4.03 -42.21 17.35
C MET A 1 -4.47 -41.47 18.60
N ALA A 2 -3.91 -41.77 19.78
CA ALA A 2 -4.15 -40.96 20.97
C ALA A 2 -3.57 -39.54 20.77
N SER A 3 -4.31 -38.51 21.16
CA SER A 3 -3.83 -37.11 21.11
C SER A 3 -2.61 -36.95 22.02
N LYS A 4 -1.64 -36.14 21.56
CA LYS A 4 -0.39 -35.91 22.28
C LYS A 4 -0.56 -34.91 23.41
N SER A 5 0.16 -35.13 24.51
CA SER A 5 0.15 -34.19 25.63
C SER A 5 0.79 -32.86 25.25
N TYR A 6 0.40 -31.78 25.94
CA TYR A 6 0.98 -30.45 25.72
C TYR A 6 2.51 -30.48 25.91
N GLU A 7 2.99 -31.20 26.92
CA GLU A 7 4.41 -31.36 27.21
C GLU A 7 5.16 -32.07 26.07
N GLU A 8 4.60 -33.15 25.50
CA GLU A 8 5.20 -33.83 24.33
C GLU A 8 5.28 -32.90 23.12
N LEU A 9 4.21 -32.16 22.83
CA LEU A 9 4.15 -31.23 21.70
C LEU A 9 5.13 -30.04 21.84
N HIS A 10 5.55 -29.73 23.06
CA HIS A 10 6.55 -28.72 23.37
C HIS A 10 7.94 -29.30 23.67
N GLY A 11 8.17 -30.57 23.31
CA GLY A 11 9.51 -31.14 23.27
C GLY A 11 10.00 -31.73 24.59
N SER A 12 9.12 -32.09 25.53
CA SER A 12 9.53 -32.78 26.77
C SER A 12 10.36 -34.05 26.51
N ASN A 13 10.11 -34.73 25.38
CA ASN A 13 10.90 -35.84 24.86
C ASN A 13 11.56 -35.51 23.51
N ASN A 14 12.03 -34.27 23.31
CA ASN A 14 12.75 -33.84 22.09
C ASN A 14 11.99 -34.15 20.79
N TRP A 15 10.65 -34.13 20.83
CA TRP A 15 9.75 -34.50 19.72
C TRP A 15 10.01 -35.89 19.10
N ASP A 16 10.62 -36.80 19.86
CA ASP A 16 10.88 -38.17 19.40
C ASP A 16 9.57 -38.87 18.98
N GLY A 17 9.60 -39.49 17.80
CA GLY A 17 8.43 -40.10 17.15
C GLY A 17 7.36 -39.13 16.64
N LEU A 18 7.59 -37.80 16.63
CA LEU A 18 6.63 -36.81 16.13
C LEU A 18 7.03 -36.14 14.80
N LEU A 19 8.27 -36.35 14.31
CA LEU A 19 8.83 -35.61 13.17
C LEU A 19 8.73 -36.36 11.83
N ASP A 20 8.81 -37.69 11.83
CA ASP A 20 8.72 -38.52 10.61
C ASP A 20 7.97 -39.86 10.89
N PRO A 21 6.71 -40.01 10.45
CA PRO A 21 5.91 -38.99 9.77
C PRO A 21 5.56 -37.83 10.72
N LEU A 22 5.37 -36.63 10.18
CA LEU A 22 5.03 -35.45 10.97
C LEU A 22 3.68 -35.65 11.65
N ASN A 23 3.67 -35.60 12.99
CA ASN A 23 2.46 -35.79 13.77
C ASN A 23 1.42 -34.68 13.50
N PRO A 24 0.13 -35.00 13.29
CA PRO A 24 -0.90 -33.99 12.99
C PRO A 24 -1.13 -32.93 14.08
N ASP A 25 -1.01 -33.29 15.36
CA ASP A 25 -1.15 -32.36 16.48
C ASP A 25 0.03 -31.38 16.50
N LEU A 26 1.25 -31.88 16.27
CA LEU A 26 2.46 -31.05 16.15
C LEU A 26 2.38 -30.14 14.91
N ARG A 27 1.90 -30.64 13.77
CA ARG A 27 1.68 -29.85 12.56
C ARG A 27 0.70 -28.69 12.82
N THR A 28 -0.39 -28.97 13.53
CA THR A 28 -1.39 -27.95 13.91
C THR A 28 -0.78 -26.89 14.85
N LEU A 29 0.07 -27.32 15.79
CA LEU A 29 0.77 -26.41 16.69
C LEU A 29 1.77 -25.52 15.92
N ILE A 30 2.53 -26.10 14.98
CA ILE A 30 3.44 -25.36 14.09
C ILE A 30 2.67 -24.30 13.30
N PHE A 31 1.48 -24.60 12.78
CA PHE A 31 0.66 -23.58 12.11
C PHE A 31 0.23 -22.46 13.06
N GLY A 32 -0.20 -22.79 14.28
CA GLY A 32 -0.57 -21.78 15.27
C GLY A 32 0.57 -20.79 15.54
N TYR A 33 1.79 -21.29 15.76
CA TYR A 33 2.95 -20.42 15.96
C TYR A 33 3.42 -19.72 14.68
N GLY A 34 3.34 -20.38 13.53
CA GLY A 34 3.61 -19.76 12.23
C GLY A 34 2.66 -18.59 11.96
N ASP A 35 1.39 -18.72 12.30
CA ASP A 35 0.39 -17.66 12.15
C ASP A 35 0.66 -16.49 13.14
N LEU A 36 1.15 -16.76 14.35
CA LEU A 36 1.59 -15.71 15.28
C LEU A 36 2.82 -14.96 14.77
N ALA A 37 3.81 -15.64 14.18
CA ALA A 37 4.95 -15.01 13.52
C ALA A 37 4.50 -14.16 12.32
N SER A 38 3.63 -14.71 11.47
CA SER A 38 3.03 -14.03 10.31
C SER A 38 2.24 -12.79 10.74
N ALA A 39 1.52 -12.84 11.87
CA ALA A 39 0.85 -11.67 12.45
C ALA A 39 1.82 -10.53 12.77
N ALA A 40 3.06 -10.82 13.18
CA ALA A 40 4.03 -9.77 13.41
C ALA A 40 4.46 -9.07 12.12
N GLU A 41 4.64 -9.82 11.03
CA GLU A 41 4.98 -9.26 9.72
C GLU A 41 3.82 -8.44 9.14
N ARG A 42 2.60 -8.96 9.23
CA ARG A 42 1.36 -8.31 8.77
C ARG A 42 1.11 -6.96 9.45
N ALA A 43 1.50 -6.82 10.71
CA ALA A 43 1.22 -5.64 11.51
C ALA A 43 2.24 -4.50 11.34
N LEU A 44 3.37 -4.73 10.67
CA LEU A 44 4.44 -3.74 10.57
C LEU A 44 4.11 -2.66 9.52
N ASN A 45 4.20 -1.39 9.92
CA ASN A 45 4.23 -0.28 8.97
C ASN A 45 5.64 -0.13 8.38
N ASN A 46 5.83 -0.64 7.16
CA ASN A 46 7.11 -0.57 6.45
C ASN A 46 7.22 0.63 5.48
N ASN A 47 6.23 1.52 5.47
CA ASN A 47 6.20 2.67 4.58
C ASN A 47 7.07 3.82 5.12
N GLU A 48 8.22 4.01 4.49
CA GLU A 48 9.24 5.00 4.83
C GLU A 48 8.77 6.46 4.83
N GLY A 49 7.78 6.78 3.99
CA GLY A 49 7.19 8.12 3.91
C GLY A 49 6.07 8.35 4.92
N SER A 50 5.72 7.33 5.71
CA SER A 50 4.73 7.43 6.79
C SER A 50 5.38 7.97 8.05
N LYS A 51 4.70 8.91 8.72
CA LYS A 51 5.01 9.31 10.11
C LYS A 51 5.19 8.15 11.10
N TYR A 52 4.52 7.02 10.83
CA TYR A 52 4.53 5.83 11.69
C TYR A 52 5.36 4.68 11.08
N ALA A 53 6.31 4.98 10.19
CA ALA A 53 7.27 3.99 9.72
C ALA A 53 7.95 3.27 10.89
N GLY A 54 8.05 1.95 10.82
CA GLY A 54 8.69 1.11 11.85
C GLY A 54 7.82 0.77 13.06
N TYR A 55 6.59 1.28 13.15
CA TYR A 55 5.63 0.96 14.22
C TYR A 55 4.63 -0.12 13.80
N CYS A 56 3.89 -0.64 14.78
CA CYS A 56 2.72 -1.47 14.52
C CYS A 56 1.57 -0.61 13.96
N HIS A 57 0.84 -1.12 12.96
CA HIS A 57 -0.39 -0.50 12.46
C HIS A 57 -1.54 -0.56 13.49
N TYR A 58 -1.49 -1.51 14.41
CA TYR A 58 -2.60 -1.85 15.29
C TYR A 58 -2.19 -1.73 16.77
N GLY A 59 -3.06 -1.15 17.58
CA GLY A 59 -2.90 -1.19 19.03
C GLY A 59 -3.17 -2.60 19.59
N LYS A 60 -2.64 -2.89 20.79
CA LYS A 60 -2.77 -4.21 21.43
C LYS A 60 -4.21 -4.70 21.50
N SER A 61 -5.16 -3.81 21.81
CA SER A 61 -6.58 -4.13 21.93
C SER A 61 -7.23 -4.61 20.63
N THR A 62 -6.69 -4.24 19.47
CA THR A 62 -7.24 -4.54 18.14
C THR A 62 -6.31 -5.43 17.30
N PHE A 63 -5.16 -5.82 17.83
CA PHE A 63 -4.07 -6.45 17.08
C PHE A 63 -4.52 -7.64 16.21
N PHE A 64 -5.09 -8.69 16.81
CA PHE A 64 -5.51 -9.88 16.05
C PHE A 64 -6.68 -9.65 15.11
N GLN A 65 -7.54 -8.66 15.41
CA GLN A 65 -8.59 -8.24 14.49
C GLN A 65 -8.00 -7.52 13.28
N GLY A 66 -7.04 -6.62 13.51
CA GLY A 66 -6.30 -5.90 12.47
C GLY A 66 -5.60 -6.84 11.50
N VAL A 67 -4.79 -7.76 12.03
CA VAL A 67 -4.06 -8.76 11.21
C VAL A 67 -4.94 -9.90 10.67
N MET A 68 -6.27 -9.82 10.86
CA MET A 68 -7.27 -10.76 10.35
C MET A 68 -6.99 -12.21 10.78
N LEU A 69 -6.68 -12.43 12.07
CA LEU A 69 -6.34 -13.73 12.63
C LEU A 69 -7.33 -14.16 13.74
N PRO A 70 -8.58 -14.52 13.38
CA PRO A 70 -9.65 -14.84 14.35
C PRO A 70 -9.32 -16.05 15.23
N SER A 71 -8.57 -17.02 14.72
CA SER A 71 -8.11 -18.18 15.48
C SER A 71 -7.24 -17.78 16.67
N ALA A 72 -6.35 -16.79 16.50
CA ALA A 72 -5.53 -16.25 17.58
C ALA A 72 -6.36 -15.33 18.50
N ALA A 73 -7.25 -14.49 17.94
CA ALA A 73 -8.15 -13.64 18.72
C ALA A 73 -9.02 -14.44 19.69
N SER A 74 -9.45 -15.65 19.30
CA SER A 74 -10.24 -16.55 20.15
C SER A 74 -9.44 -17.20 21.30
N LYS A 75 -8.11 -17.13 21.26
CA LYS A 75 -7.21 -17.85 22.19
C LYS A 75 -6.35 -16.93 23.03
N TYR A 76 -5.93 -15.78 22.51
CA TYR A 76 -4.91 -14.94 23.11
C TYR A 76 -5.32 -13.47 23.17
N THR A 77 -4.74 -12.76 24.12
CA THR A 77 -4.78 -11.29 24.22
C THR A 77 -3.36 -10.76 24.16
N VAL A 78 -3.10 -9.75 23.33
CA VAL A 78 -1.80 -9.07 23.31
C VAL A 78 -1.72 -8.16 24.53
N THR A 79 -0.73 -8.36 25.39
CA THR A 79 -0.58 -7.61 26.65
C THR A 79 0.48 -6.53 26.54
N SER A 80 1.49 -6.72 25.69
CA SER A 80 2.64 -5.82 25.59
C SER A 80 3.24 -5.81 24.19
N PHE A 81 3.75 -4.67 23.77
CA PHE A 81 4.65 -4.53 22.63
C PHE A 81 6.11 -4.44 23.08
N ILE A 82 7.01 -4.85 22.20
CA ILE A 82 8.45 -4.80 22.41
C ILE A 82 9.06 -3.92 21.33
N TYR A 83 9.92 -2.99 21.74
CA TYR A 83 10.65 -2.09 20.85
C TYR A 83 12.14 -2.33 20.94
N ALA A 84 12.83 -2.27 19.80
CA ALA A 84 14.28 -2.37 19.71
C ALA A 84 14.88 -1.11 19.11
N THR A 85 16.12 -0.80 19.48
CA THR A 85 16.87 0.35 18.98
C THR A 85 18.31 -0.02 18.66
N ALA A 86 18.89 0.64 17.66
CA ALA A 86 20.31 0.56 17.32
C ALA A 86 20.81 1.94 16.89
N ARG A 87 22.13 2.15 16.93
CA ARG A 87 22.74 3.37 16.40
C ARG A 87 22.79 3.34 14.87
N VAL A 88 22.66 4.50 14.24
CA VAL A 88 22.63 4.63 12.77
C VAL A 88 23.99 4.34 12.12
N ASP A 89 25.10 4.50 12.84
CA ASP A 89 26.45 4.12 12.39
C ASP A 89 26.73 2.60 12.52
N SER A 90 25.79 1.85 13.10
CA SER A 90 25.86 0.40 13.10
C SER A 90 25.42 -0.13 11.73
N PRO A 91 26.15 -1.07 11.10
CA PRO A 91 25.83 -1.61 9.77
C PRO A 91 24.65 -2.60 9.84
N LEU A 92 23.50 -2.15 10.34
CA LEU A 92 22.32 -2.98 10.62
C LEU A 92 21.11 -2.49 9.80
N ALA A 93 20.94 -3.00 8.58
CA ALA A 93 19.76 -2.80 7.73
C ALA A 93 18.45 -3.45 8.26
N PHE A 94 18.33 -3.68 9.56
CA PHE A 94 17.23 -4.41 10.21
C PHE A 94 16.15 -3.49 10.81
N LEU A 95 16.44 -2.21 10.96
CA LEU A 95 15.50 -1.17 11.38
C LEU A 95 15.02 -0.37 10.16
N ILE A 96 13.87 0.28 10.29
CA ILE A 96 13.26 1.06 9.21
C ILE A 96 13.60 2.52 9.46
N HIS A 97 14.30 3.12 8.50
CA HIS A 97 14.59 4.55 8.48
C HIS A 97 13.30 5.31 8.17
N ASP A 98 12.90 6.20 9.08
CA ASP A 98 11.88 7.22 8.81
C ASP A 98 12.59 8.43 8.18
N LYS A 99 12.18 8.83 6.97
CA LYS A 99 12.82 9.95 6.24
C LYS A 99 12.76 11.28 7.00
N SER A 100 11.81 11.45 7.92
CA SER A 100 11.74 12.65 8.78
C SER A 100 12.82 12.68 9.87
N ARG A 101 13.51 11.56 10.12
CA ARG A 101 14.49 11.39 11.21
C ARG A 101 15.92 11.16 10.74
N GLU A 102 16.26 11.55 9.50
CA GLU A 102 17.61 11.44 8.91
C GLU A 102 18.75 12.05 9.76
N ASN A 103 18.44 12.81 10.82
CA ASN A 103 19.40 13.41 11.74
C ASN A 103 19.43 12.78 13.15
N SER A 104 18.81 11.62 13.37
CA SER A 104 18.84 10.92 14.68
C SER A 104 20.08 10.04 14.80
N GLU A 105 20.71 10.01 15.98
CA GLU A 105 21.82 9.08 16.27
C GLU A 105 21.37 7.62 16.44
N PHE A 106 20.07 7.40 16.66
CA PHE A 106 19.46 6.09 16.91
C PHE A 106 18.16 5.90 16.13
N GLU A 107 17.87 4.66 15.77
CA GLU A 107 16.59 4.22 15.23
C GLU A 107 15.85 3.34 16.21
N SER A 108 14.53 3.43 16.25
CA SER A 108 13.68 2.65 17.15
C SER A 108 12.47 2.13 16.41
N ASN A 109 12.29 0.81 16.42
CA ASN A 109 11.17 0.14 15.77
C ASN A 109 10.43 -0.75 16.75
N TRP A 110 9.15 -0.95 16.46
CA TRP A 110 8.40 -2.08 16.99
C TRP A 110 9.03 -3.39 16.50
N MET A 111 9.31 -4.31 17.42
CA MET A 111 10.11 -5.52 17.19
C MET A 111 9.38 -6.81 17.59
N GLY A 112 8.18 -6.71 18.15
CA GLY A 112 7.40 -7.88 18.51
C GLY A 112 6.34 -7.58 19.57
N TYR A 113 5.71 -8.64 20.05
CA TYR A 113 4.63 -8.56 21.04
C TYR A 113 4.64 -9.76 21.98
N VAL A 114 4.01 -9.57 23.15
CA VAL A 114 3.72 -10.64 24.10
C VAL A 114 2.21 -10.86 24.13
N ALA A 115 1.81 -12.11 23.89
CA ALA A 115 0.42 -12.54 23.91
C ALA A 115 0.20 -13.60 24.98
N VAL A 116 -0.91 -13.50 25.72
CA VAL A 116 -1.23 -14.41 26.81
C VAL A 116 -2.55 -15.11 26.49
N SER A 117 -2.59 -16.43 26.66
CA SER A 117 -3.80 -17.22 26.46
C SER A 117 -4.94 -16.71 27.36
N ASN A 118 -6.17 -16.76 26.88
CA ASN A 118 -7.37 -16.44 27.66
C ASN A 118 -7.80 -17.64 28.54
N ASP A 119 -8.70 -17.41 29.48
CA ASP A 119 -9.06 -18.42 30.49
C ASP A 119 -9.68 -19.69 29.91
N GLU A 120 -10.50 -19.55 28.86
CA GLU A 120 -11.12 -20.69 28.18
C GLU A 120 -10.06 -21.56 27.51
N TYR A 121 -9.17 -20.95 26.75
CA TYR A 121 -8.10 -21.67 26.07
C TYR A 121 -7.11 -22.25 27.08
N SER A 122 -6.70 -21.50 28.10
CA SER A 122 -5.82 -21.98 29.17
C SER A 122 -6.39 -23.20 29.88
N LYS A 123 -7.71 -23.22 30.14
CA LYS A 123 -8.40 -24.39 30.69
C LYS A 123 -8.35 -25.60 29.75
N SER A 124 -8.50 -25.38 28.44
CA SER A 124 -8.46 -26.45 27.43
C SER A 124 -7.09 -27.12 27.30
N ILE A 125 -5.99 -26.35 27.46
CA ILE A 125 -4.61 -26.86 27.41
C ILE A 125 -4.04 -27.19 28.80
N GLY A 126 -4.80 -26.91 29.87
CA GLY A 126 -4.43 -27.19 31.26
C GLY A 126 -3.36 -26.26 31.85
N ARG A 127 -3.12 -25.09 31.25
CA ARG A 127 -2.10 -24.12 31.69
C ARG A 127 -2.26 -22.74 31.05
N ARG A 128 -1.64 -21.72 31.66
CA ARG A 128 -1.47 -20.38 31.07
C ARG A 128 -0.26 -20.38 30.15
N GLU A 129 -0.50 -20.23 28.87
CA GLU A 129 0.54 -20.05 27.86
C GLU A 129 0.81 -18.55 27.62
N ILE A 130 2.09 -18.18 27.65
CA ILE A 130 2.62 -16.86 27.29
C ILE A 130 3.44 -17.02 26.02
N CYS A 131 3.03 -16.37 24.93
CA CYS A 131 3.73 -16.35 23.66
C CYS A 131 4.54 -15.05 23.53
N VAL A 132 5.85 -15.17 23.31
CA VAL A 132 6.76 -14.05 23.00
C VAL A 132 7.07 -14.10 21.52
N VAL A 133 6.54 -13.16 20.75
CA VAL A 133 6.63 -13.19 19.29
C VAL A 133 7.54 -12.08 18.81
N TRP A 134 8.59 -12.45 18.07
CA TRP A 134 9.57 -11.54 17.49
C TRP A 134 9.34 -11.38 16.00
N ARG A 135 9.40 -10.13 15.54
CA ARG A 135 9.22 -9.75 14.15
C ARG A 135 10.49 -10.05 13.33
N GLY A 136 10.31 -10.57 12.12
CA GLY A 136 11.37 -10.69 11.12
C GLY A 136 11.72 -9.37 10.41
N THR A 137 12.52 -9.48 9.36
CA THR A 137 12.82 -8.40 8.41
C THR A 137 11.78 -8.36 7.30
N VAL A 138 11.41 -7.15 6.85
CA VAL A 138 10.36 -6.95 5.82
C VAL A 138 10.90 -6.27 4.55
N ARG A 139 12.17 -5.82 4.54
CA ARG A 139 12.78 -5.10 3.42
C ARG A 139 13.82 -5.92 2.66
N THR A 140 14.07 -5.50 1.41
CA THR A 140 15.09 -6.04 0.51
C THR A 140 16.43 -6.13 1.21
N TYR A 141 17.04 -7.29 1.02
CA TYR A 141 18.03 -7.88 1.90
C TYR A 141 19.45 -7.31 1.70
N GLU A 142 19.59 -5.97 1.77
CA GLU A 142 20.87 -5.25 1.80
C GLU A 142 21.75 -5.65 2.98
N TRP A 143 21.15 -6.24 4.04
CA TRP A 143 21.89 -6.78 5.19
C TRP A 143 23.05 -7.68 4.74
N VAL A 144 22.90 -8.53 3.71
CA VAL A 144 23.99 -9.43 3.26
C VAL A 144 25.28 -8.67 2.93
N ASN A 145 25.20 -7.41 2.48
CA ASN A 145 26.35 -6.58 2.13
C ASN A 145 26.96 -5.82 3.33
N ASP A 146 26.19 -5.60 4.39
CA ASP A 146 26.58 -4.81 5.56
C ASP A 146 27.35 -5.62 6.63
N ILE A 147 27.44 -6.94 6.48
CA ILE A 147 27.91 -7.85 7.54
C ILE A 147 29.42 -8.14 7.46
N LYS A 148 30.23 -7.16 7.04
CA LYS A 148 31.69 -7.32 7.06
C LYS A 148 32.26 -7.48 8.49
N ASP A 149 31.44 -7.18 9.51
CA ASP A 149 31.79 -7.22 10.94
C ASP A 149 30.97 -8.26 11.76
N ALA A 150 30.51 -9.36 11.16
CA ALA A 150 29.66 -10.43 11.76
C ALA A 150 30.23 -11.27 12.94
N GLY A 151 31.23 -10.78 13.64
CA GLY A 151 31.98 -11.57 14.62
C GLY A 151 31.09 -12.13 15.74
N PRO A 152 31.33 -13.38 16.21
CA PRO A 152 30.70 -13.89 17.41
C PRO A 152 31.27 -13.15 18.64
N VAL A 153 30.40 -12.51 19.42
CA VAL A 153 30.76 -11.78 20.65
C VAL A 153 30.37 -12.58 21.90
N PRO A 154 31.03 -12.38 23.05
CA PRO A 154 30.66 -13.03 24.30
C PRO A 154 29.18 -12.88 24.64
N ALA A 155 28.54 -13.98 25.04
CA ALA A 155 27.15 -13.98 25.50
C ALA A 155 27.01 -13.51 26.97
N ASP A 156 28.07 -12.94 27.56
CA ASP A 156 28.15 -12.51 28.95
C ASP A 156 26.96 -11.66 29.43
N PRO A 157 26.39 -10.73 28.61
CA PRO A 157 25.21 -9.96 29.04
C PRO A 157 23.97 -10.81 29.35
N LEU A 158 23.88 -12.01 28.79
CA LEU A 158 22.75 -12.94 28.96
C LEU A 158 22.99 -13.95 30.09
N LEU A 159 24.23 -14.09 30.57
CA LEU A 159 24.59 -15.03 31.62
C LEU A 159 24.42 -14.39 33.01
N PRO A 160 24.10 -15.18 34.06
CA PRO A 160 24.04 -14.65 35.42
C PRO A 160 25.42 -14.15 35.86
N PRO A 161 25.50 -13.12 36.73
CA PRO A 161 26.78 -12.67 37.28
C PRO A 161 27.50 -13.84 37.97
N ALA A 162 28.77 -14.08 37.62
CA ALA A 162 29.55 -15.14 38.23
C ALA A 162 29.65 -14.92 39.75
N ASN A 163 29.14 -15.87 40.54
CA ASN A 163 29.27 -15.86 41.99
C ASN A 163 30.76 -15.97 42.39
N GLY A 164 31.42 -14.84 42.61
CA GLY A 164 32.40 -14.62 43.68
C GLY A 164 33.65 -15.51 43.81
N THR A 165 33.91 -16.50 42.97
CA THR A 165 35.17 -17.25 42.99
C THR A 165 35.91 -17.01 41.69
N LYS A 166 36.96 -16.19 41.77
CA LYS A 166 38.03 -16.18 40.76
C LYS A 166 38.63 -17.59 40.73
N SER A 167 38.13 -18.45 39.86
CA SER A 167 38.80 -19.70 39.55
C SER A 167 40.11 -19.34 38.85
N VAL A 168 41.22 -19.84 39.40
CA VAL A 168 42.57 -19.70 38.85
C VAL A 168 42.76 -20.56 37.58
N THR A 169 41.68 -21.00 36.94
CA THR A 169 41.69 -21.61 35.60
C THR A 169 41.57 -20.60 34.46
N GLY A 170 41.41 -19.30 34.76
CA GLY A 170 41.27 -18.22 33.77
C GLY A 170 42.52 -17.85 32.95
N LEU A 171 43.57 -18.67 32.96
CA LEU A 171 44.79 -18.41 32.16
C LEU A 171 45.05 -19.45 31.05
N ILE A 172 44.22 -20.50 30.92
CA ILE A 172 44.36 -21.52 29.85
C ILE A 172 42.99 -22.06 29.39
N GLY A 173 41.96 -21.20 29.32
CA GLY A 173 40.71 -21.54 28.61
C GLY A 173 40.84 -21.08 27.16
N SER A 174 40.71 -21.97 26.19
CA SER A 174 40.78 -21.57 24.78
C SER A 174 39.63 -20.61 24.47
N ALA A 175 39.85 -19.62 23.61
CA ALA A 175 38.80 -18.68 23.16
C ALA A 175 37.61 -19.36 22.43
N VAL A 176 37.65 -20.69 22.27
CA VAL A 176 36.66 -21.58 21.67
C VAL A 176 35.64 -22.08 22.69
N ASP A 177 35.99 -22.12 23.99
CA ASP A 177 35.13 -22.68 25.06
C ASP A 177 34.13 -21.68 25.67
N GLN A 178 34.21 -20.39 25.30
CA GLN A 178 33.28 -19.37 25.79
C GLN A 178 31.99 -19.33 24.94
N PRO A 179 30.79 -19.30 25.56
CA PRO A 179 29.55 -19.04 24.84
C PRO A 179 29.57 -17.71 24.12
N LYS A 180 29.40 -17.73 22.80
CA LYS A 180 29.36 -16.54 21.95
C LYS A 180 28.12 -16.53 21.07
N ILE A 181 27.62 -15.33 20.79
CA ILE A 181 26.42 -15.06 20.00
C ILE A 181 26.75 -14.05 18.90
N MET A 182 25.95 -13.99 17.84
CA MET A 182 26.14 -13.00 16.79
C MET A 182 25.92 -11.58 17.31
N GLU A 183 26.86 -10.70 17.02
CA GLU A 183 26.86 -9.32 17.49
C GLU A 183 25.59 -8.57 17.11
N GLY A 184 25.15 -8.65 15.84
CA GLY A 184 23.93 -7.98 15.39
C GLY A 184 22.67 -8.39 16.16
N TRP A 185 22.52 -9.68 16.49
CA TRP A 185 21.38 -10.16 17.29
C TRP A 185 21.42 -9.58 18.70
N LEU A 186 22.62 -9.52 19.30
CA LEU A 186 22.80 -8.97 20.64
C LEU A 186 22.61 -7.45 20.67
N ILE A 187 23.04 -6.72 19.65
CA ILE A 187 22.82 -5.27 19.51
C ILE A 187 21.32 -4.99 19.50
N ILE A 188 20.56 -5.65 18.63
CA ILE A 188 19.10 -5.43 18.54
C ILE A 188 18.41 -5.78 19.87
N TYR A 189 18.83 -6.88 20.51
CA TYR A 189 18.21 -7.35 21.73
C TYR A 189 18.54 -6.48 22.96
N ASN A 190 19.78 -6.00 23.07
CA ASN A 190 20.32 -5.46 24.32
C ASN A 190 20.68 -3.96 24.29
N THR A 191 20.62 -3.29 23.14
CA THR A 191 20.89 -1.85 23.04
C THR A 191 19.75 -1.02 23.63
N ALA A 192 20.10 -0.01 24.44
CA ALA A 192 19.17 0.95 25.01
C ALA A 192 19.50 2.36 24.50
N ASN A 193 18.49 3.23 24.43
CA ASN A 193 18.66 4.64 24.14
C ASN A 193 18.02 5.48 25.26
N PRO A 194 18.73 5.75 26.37
CA PRO A 194 18.16 6.46 27.52
C PRO A 194 17.69 7.88 27.22
N SER A 195 18.20 8.51 26.16
CA SER A 195 17.77 9.85 25.72
C SER A 195 16.54 9.83 24.80
N SER A 196 16.06 8.65 24.39
CA SER A 196 14.84 8.52 23.58
C SER A 196 13.61 8.96 24.36
N ASN A 197 12.77 9.77 23.72
CA ASN A 197 11.46 10.15 24.26
C ASN A 197 10.40 9.05 24.13
N LEU A 198 10.72 7.95 23.43
CA LEU A 198 9.79 6.86 23.12
C LEU A 198 10.28 5.50 23.65
N VAL A 199 11.54 5.14 23.39
CA VAL A 199 12.10 3.81 23.71
C VAL A 199 13.38 3.97 24.53
N LYS A 200 13.24 4.07 25.85
CA LYS A 200 14.37 4.35 26.77
C LYS A 200 15.22 3.12 27.08
N THR A 201 14.62 1.95 27.10
CA THR A 201 15.23 0.69 27.57
C THR A 201 15.37 -0.31 26.43
N SER A 202 16.33 -1.23 26.55
CA SER A 202 16.51 -2.29 25.56
C SER A 202 15.32 -3.24 25.45
N ALA A 203 15.18 -3.89 24.29
CA ALA A 203 14.14 -4.90 24.05
C ALA A 203 14.20 -6.03 25.10
N ARG A 204 15.41 -6.44 25.49
CA ARG A 204 15.66 -7.35 26.61
C ARG A 204 15.06 -6.84 27.91
N THR A 205 15.40 -5.61 28.32
CA THR A 205 14.92 -5.05 29.58
C THR A 205 13.40 -4.98 29.63
N GLN A 206 12.76 -4.57 28.52
CA GLN A 206 11.31 -4.56 28.37
C GLN A 206 10.75 -5.98 28.55
N LEU A 207 11.26 -6.97 27.82
CA LEU A 207 10.80 -8.36 27.89
C LEU A 207 10.91 -8.94 29.30
N LEU A 208 12.08 -8.81 29.94
CA LEU A 208 12.29 -9.38 31.28
C LEU A 208 11.33 -8.78 32.31
N ALA A 209 11.03 -7.48 32.21
CA ALA A 209 10.03 -6.83 33.06
C ALA A 209 8.61 -7.37 32.78
N ILE A 210 8.21 -7.42 31.50
CA ILE A 210 6.89 -7.92 31.08
C ILE A 210 6.67 -9.36 31.59
N ILE A 211 7.64 -10.25 31.39
CA ILE A 211 7.47 -11.66 31.80
C ILE A 211 7.41 -11.76 33.32
N LYS A 212 8.24 -11.03 34.07
CA LYS A 212 8.17 -11.03 35.55
C LYS A 212 6.80 -10.60 36.05
N ASP A 213 6.23 -9.54 35.47
CA ASP A 213 4.90 -9.06 35.83
C ASP A 213 3.81 -10.09 35.51
N LEU A 214 3.90 -10.76 34.36
CA LEU A 214 2.97 -11.83 33.99
C LEU A 214 3.08 -13.06 34.91
N LEU A 215 4.28 -13.45 35.33
CA LEU A 215 4.47 -14.54 36.30
C LEU A 215 3.87 -14.20 37.68
N VAL A 216 3.96 -12.94 38.09
CA VAL A 216 3.30 -12.46 39.32
C VAL A 216 1.78 -12.45 39.15
N LYS A 217 1.28 -11.97 38.02
CA LYS A 217 -0.15 -11.86 37.72
C LYS A 217 -0.84 -13.23 37.70
N HIS A 218 -0.21 -14.24 37.12
CA HIS A 218 -0.74 -15.59 36.96
C HIS A 218 -0.21 -16.57 38.02
N LYS A 219 0.20 -16.05 39.18
CA LYS A 219 0.71 -16.86 40.27
C LYS A 219 -0.31 -17.90 40.71
N GLY A 220 0.10 -19.17 40.73
CA GLY A 220 -0.75 -20.30 41.11
C GLY A 220 -1.33 -21.07 39.92
N GLU A 221 -1.19 -20.56 38.70
CA GLU A 221 -1.44 -21.31 37.48
C GLU A 221 -0.18 -22.09 37.06
N LYS A 222 -0.36 -23.21 36.36
CA LYS A 222 0.75 -23.83 35.60
C LYS A 222 1.05 -22.92 34.41
N ILE A 223 2.30 -22.52 34.22
CA ILE A 223 2.69 -21.56 33.16
C ILE A 223 3.64 -22.21 32.15
N SER A 224 3.52 -21.84 30.89
CA SER A 224 4.53 -22.06 29.84
C SER A 224 4.86 -20.76 29.12
N ILE A 225 6.10 -20.66 28.64
CA ILE A 225 6.58 -19.58 27.80
C ILE A 225 6.99 -20.15 26.45
N THR A 226 6.46 -19.58 25.37
CA THR A 226 6.77 -20.00 24.00
C THR A 226 7.29 -18.80 23.20
N CYS A 227 8.56 -18.82 22.83
CA CYS A 227 9.15 -17.84 21.93
C CYS A 227 8.93 -18.25 20.47
N VAL A 228 8.56 -17.29 19.63
CA VAL A 228 8.20 -17.55 18.23
C VAL A 228 8.80 -16.49 17.33
N GLY A 229 9.28 -16.87 16.16
CA GLY A 229 9.74 -15.91 15.17
C GLY A 229 10.15 -16.54 13.86
N HIS A 230 10.25 -15.69 12.84
CA HIS A 230 10.71 -16.02 11.50
C HIS A 230 11.93 -15.15 11.12
N SER A 231 12.90 -15.69 10.38
CA SER A 231 14.09 -14.96 9.92
C SER A 231 14.87 -14.29 11.09
N LEU A 232 15.13 -12.98 11.05
CA LEU A 232 15.68 -12.23 12.21
C LEU A 232 14.90 -12.50 13.51
N GLY A 233 13.57 -12.56 13.43
CA GLY A 233 12.71 -12.84 14.57
C GLY A 233 12.94 -14.24 15.15
N ALA A 234 13.30 -15.22 14.32
CA ALA A 234 13.68 -16.56 14.77
C ALA A 234 14.99 -16.55 15.59
N SER A 235 15.98 -15.77 15.18
CA SER A 235 17.20 -15.55 15.97
C SER A 235 16.87 -14.93 17.33
N LEU A 236 16.08 -13.85 17.36
CA LEU A 236 15.68 -13.17 18.60
C LEU A 236 14.80 -14.05 19.50
N ALA A 237 13.94 -14.90 18.93
CA ALA A 237 13.16 -15.90 19.67
C ALA A 237 14.08 -16.92 20.36
N THR A 238 15.14 -17.36 19.66
CA THR A 238 16.15 -18.27 20.23
C THR A 238 16.95 -17.60 21.35
N VAL A 239 17.43 -16.36 21.13
CA VAL A 239 18.17 -15.58 22.14
C VAL A 239 17.32 -15.36 23.39
N SER A 240 16.08 -14.89 23.20
CA SER A 240 15.17 -14.58 24.30
C SER A 240 14.69 -15.82 25.04
N ALA A 241 14.48 -16.96 24.36
CA ALA A 241 14.13 -18.22 25.03
C ALA A 241 15.26 -18.67 25.97
N PHE A 242 16.52 -18.57 25.53
CA PHE A 242 17.67 -18.82 26.39
C PHE A 242 17.73 -17.85 27.59
N ASP A 243 17.63 -16.54 27.34
CA ASP A 243 17.69 -15.52 28.40
C ASP A 243 16.56 -15.69 29.44
N LEU A 244 15.33 -15.99 28.99
CA LEU A 244 14.20 -16.25 29.87
C LEU A 244 14.38 -17.53 30.68
N ALA A 245 14.86 -18.62 30.06
CA ALA A 245 15.12 -19.88 30.78
C ALA A 245 16.19 -19.72 31.86
N VAL A 246 17.19 -18.87 31.63
CA VAL A 246 18.31 -18.63 32.55
C VAL A 246 17.97 -17.63 33.66
N ASN A 247 17.30 -16.52 33.33
CA ASN A 247 17.20 -15.36 34.22
C ASN A 247 15.81 -15.12 34.82
N VAL A 248 14.76 -15.80 34.34
CA VAL A 248 13.37 -15.51 34.74
C VAL A 248 12.57 -16.76 35.09
N ALA A 249 12.60 -17.78 34.23
CA ALA A 249 11.82 -18.99 34.41
C ALA A 249 12.38 -19.84 35.56
N THR A 250 11.50 -20.33 36.42
CA THR A 250 11.85 -21.39 37.37
C THR A 250 11.94 -22.74 36.64
N PRO A 251 12.63 -23.75 37.20
CA PRO A 251 12.80 -25.05 36.52
C PRO A 251 11.51 -25.78 36.15
N ASP A 252 10.38 -25.47 36.80
CA ASP A 252 9.04 -26.01 36.51
C ASP A 252 8.33 -25.28 35.36
N ILE A 253 8.77 -24.08 34.99
CA ILE A 253 8.25 -23.33 33.84
C ILE A 253 8.99 -23.79 32.59
N MET A 254 8.24 -24.42 31.70
CA MET A 254 8.73 -24.84 30.39
C MET A 254 8.87 -23.64 29.47
N VAL A 255 10.05 -23.49 28.88
CA VAL A 255 10.38 -22.50 27.86
C VAL A 255 10.62 -23.24 26.54
N SER A 256 9.88 -22.88 25.50
CA SER A 256 10.04 -23.47 24.17
C SER A 256 10.24 -22.39 23.11
N ALA A 257 10.96 -22.69 22.03
CA ALA A 257 11.04 -21.82 20.88
C ALA A 257 10.65 -22.57 19.59
N PHE A 258 9.70 -22.00 18.85
CA PHE A 258 9.30 -22.46 17.52
C PHE A 258 9.78 -21.42 16.51
N VAL A 259 10.83 -21.78 15.76
CA VAL A 259 11.52 -20.84 14.90
C VAL A 259 11.47 -21.28 13.44
N PHE A 260 11.21 -20.33 12.56
CA PHE A 260 11.08 -20.55 11.11
C PHE A 260 12.23 -19.87 10.39
N ALA A 261 12.93 -20.61 9.53
CA ALA A 261 14.07 -20.11 8.77
C ALA A 261 15.11 -19.34 9.62
N SER A 262 15.41 -19.86 10.82
CA SER A 262 16.37 -19.21 11.73
C SER A 262 17.76 -19.18 11.12
N PRO A 263 18.41 -18.00 11.01
CA PRO A 263 19.85 -17.91 10.93
C PRO A 263 20.49 -18.59 12.15
N GLN A 264 21.78 -18.92 12.04
CA GLN A 264 22.54 -19.40 13.17
C GLN A 264 22.75 -18.27 14.19
N VAL A 265 22.70 -18.63 15.47
CA VAL A 265 22.64 -17.66 16.57
C VAL A 265 23.97 -17.54 17.30
N GLY A 266 24.63 -18.66 17.58
CA GLY A 266 25.85 -18.69 18.37
C GLY A 266 26.75 -19.87 18.06
N ASN A 267 27.84 -19.96 18.82
CA ASN A 267 28.85 -21.02 18.65
C ASN A 267 28.48 -22.32 19.39
N ALA A 268 29.34 -23.34 19.25
CA ALA A 268 29.15 -24.64 19.91
C ALA A 268 29.06 -24.57 21.45
N ALA A 269 29.78 -23.65 22.08
CA ALA A 269 29.70 -23.43 23.53
C ALA A 269 28.34 -22.84 23.94
N PHE A 270 27.79 -21.91 23.15
CA PHE A 270 26.43 -21.39 23.36
C PHE A 270 25.38 -22.48 23.20
N LYS A 271 25.48 -23.30 22.13
CA LYS A 271 24.62 -24.48 21.95
C LYS A 271 24.64 -25.42 23.16
N SER A 272 25.84 -25.76 23.64
CA SER A 272 26.01 -26.64 24.80
C SER A 272 25.33 -26.07 26.04
N LYS A 273 25.43 -24.76 26.26
CA LYS A 273 24.73 -24.09 27.37
C LYS A 273 23.22 -24.11 27.24
N MET A 274 22.67 -24.05 26.03
CA MET A 274 21.23 -24.22 25.82
C MET A 274 20.79 -25.66 26.14
N GLU A 275 21.57 -26.66 25.72
CA GLU A 275 21.26 -28.09 25.92
C GLU A 275 21.37 -28.52 27.40
N GLU A 276 22.16 -27.82 28.21
CA GLU A 276 22.24 -28.01 29.66
C GLU A 276 20.95 -27.61 30.41
N LEU A 277 20.06 -26.81 29.80
CA LEU A 277 18.84 -26.32 30.43
C LEU A 277 17.67 -27.30 30.20
N PRO A 278 17.22 -28.06 31.22
CA PRO A 278 16.21 -29.10 31.03
C PRO A 278 14.82 -28.54 30.70
N ASN A 279 14.54 -27.30 31.08
CA ASN A 279 13.28 -26.62 30.82
C ASN A 279 13.25 -25.84 29.49
N LEU A 280 14.34 -25.85 28.70
CA LEU A 280 14.43 -25.16 27.41
C LEU A 280 14.40 -26.16 26.24
N LYS A 281 13.53 -25.93 25.26
CA LYS A 281 13.46 -26.70 24.01
C LYS A 281 13.33 -25.78 22.79
N VAL A 282 14.02 -26.10 21.71
CA VAL A 282 13.99 -25.32 20.46
C VAL A 282 13.73 -26.26 19.29
N ILE A 283 12.71 -25.96 18.48
CA ILE A 283 12.44 -26.62 17.20
C ILE A 283 12.58 -25.61 16.07
N SER A 284 13.34 -25.98 15.04
CA SER A 284 13.70 -25.14 13.91
C SER A 284 13.16 -25.73 12.61
N ILE A 285 12.26 -25.01 11.94
CA ILE A 285 11.68 -25.40 10.67
C ILE A 285 12.46 -24.69 9.57
N LYS A 286 13.09 -25.45 8.66
CA LYS A 286 13.96 -24.92 7.60
C LYS A 286 13.58 -25.46 6.24
N ASN A 287 13.58 -24.60 5.24
CA ASN A 287 13.46 -25.01 3.83
C ASN A 287 14.85 -25.32 3.29
N VAL A 288 15.05 -26.51 2.71
CA VAL A 288 16.37 -26.96 2.24
C VAL A 288 16.96 -26.07 1.15
N ASN A 289 16.12 -25.32 0.44
CA ASN A 289 16.53 -24.40 -0.62
C ASN A 289 16.71 -22.95 -0.11
N ASP A 290 16.38 -22.67 1.15
CA ASP A 290 16.55 -21.36 1.76
C ASP A 290 18.00 -21.15 2.20
N ILE A 291 18.57 -20.01 1.83
CA ILE A 291 19.95 -19.63 2.13
C ILE A 291 20.11 -19.00 3.52
N VAL A 292 19.05 -18.41 4.07
CA VAL A 292 19.12 -17.66 5.34
C VAL A 292 19.49 -18.56 6.52
N PRO A 293 18.97 -19.79 6.66
CA PRO A 293 19.37 -20.70 7.73
C PRO A 293 20.79 -21.23 7.62
N LYS A 294 21.44 -21.07 6.46
CA LYS A 294 22.86 -21.41 6.27
C LYS A 294 23.78 -20.31 6.78
N TRP A 295 23.24 -19.12 7.03
CA TRP A 295 24.01 -17.99 7.52
C TRP A 295 24.36 -18.12 9.01
N PRO A 296 25.60 -17.79 9.43
CA PRO A 296 26.68 -17.25 8.61
C PRO A 296 27.72 -18.30 8.18
N SER A 297 27.81 -19.46 8.85
CA SER A 297 28.93 -20.41 8.64
C SER A 297 28.83 -21.28 7.39
N LYS A 298 27.62 -21.56 6.89
CA LYS A 298 27.35 -22.51 5.80
C LYS A 298 26.97 -21.84 4.48
N ILE A 299 27.10 -20.52 4.37
CA ILE A 299 26.72 -19.78 3.16
C ILE A 299 27.54 -20.23 1.93
N MET A 300 28.76 -20.73 2.13
CA MET A 300 29.61 -21.29 1.06
C MET A 300 29.08 -22.58 0.44
N GLU A 301 28.17 -23.31 1.11
CA GLU A 301 27.51 -24.47 0.50
C GLU A 301 26.59 -24.09 -0.68
N TRP A 302 26.37 -22.79 -0.90
CA TRP A 302 25.50 -22.25 -1.94
C TRP A 302 26.25 -21.42 -3.01
N ILE A 303 27.44 -20.88 -2.68
CA ILE A 303 28.26 -20.09 -3.59
C ILE A 303 29.12 -21.06 -4.42
N ASP A 304 28.88 -21.14 -5.73
CA ASP A 304 29.60 -22.03 -6.64
C ASP A 304 31.10 -21.66 -6.74
N ASP A 305 31.96 -22.65 -7.05
CA ASP A 305 33.44 -22.57 -7.06
C ASP A 305 34.01 -21.48 -8.01
N THR A 306 33.17 -20.82 -8.81
CA THR A 306 33.54 -19.73 -9.71
C THR A 306 33.59 -18.35 -9.04
N THR A 307 33.08 -18.20 -7.81
CA THR A 307 33.04 -16.93 -7.07
C THR A 307 34.25 -16.78 -6.13
N THR A 308 35.45 -16.74 -6.71
CA THR A 308 36.75 -16.72 -6.01
C THR A 308 37.11 -15.40 -5.30
N LEU A 309 36.16 -14.50 -5.04
CA LEU A 309 36.42 -13.14 -4.54
C LEU A 309 35.97 -12.84 -3.10
N VAL A 310 35.34 -13.77 -2.37
CA VAL A 310 34.86 -13.52 -0.99
C VAL A 310 35.65 -14.34 0.02
N THR A 311 36.57 -13.69 0.74
CA THR A 311 37.24 -14.26 1.91
C THR A 311 36.29 -14.19 3.11
N ILE A 312 35.74 -15.33 3.55
CA ILE A 312 34.92 -15.38 4.78
C ILE A 312 35.85 -15.29 6.01
N PRO A 313 35.56 -14.39 6.97
CA PRO A 313 36.31 -14.35 8.23
C PRO A 313 36.26 -15.69 8.96
N LYS A 314 37.40 -16.21 9.45
CA LYS A 314 37.45 -17.51 10.15
C LYS A 314 36.50 -17.59 11.35
N ASP A 315 36.25 -16.46 12.02
CA ASP A 315 35.36 -16.39 13.17
C ASP A 315 33.89 -16.66 12.81
N VAL A 316 33.50 -16.46 11.55
CA VAL A 316 32.17 -16.79 11.02
C VAL A 316 31.95 -18.31 10.90
N LEU A 317 33.01 -19.11 10.85
CA LEU A 317 32.90 -20.57 10.83
C LEU A 317 32.61 -21.17 12.22
N LEU A 318 32.61 -20.35 13.28
CA LEU A 318 32.35 -20.81 14.65
C LEU A 318 30.88 -21.04 14.96
N TYR A 319 29.96 -20.54 14.13
CA TYR A 319 28.53 -20.64 14.35
C TYR A 319 28.01 -22.05 14.04
N VAL A 320 27.02 -22.49 14.82
CA VAL A 320 26.39 -23.82 14.67
C VAL A 320 24.87 -23.71 14.72
N ASP A 321 24.21 -24.74 14.17
CA ASP A 321 22.76 -24.88 14.30
C ASP A 321 22.37 -25.32 15.72
N VAL A 322 21.33 -24.68 16.24
CA VAL A 322 20.76 -24.93 17.57
C VAL A 322 19.32 -25.45 17.46
N GLY A 323 18.93 -26.32 18.38
CA GLY A 323 17.62 -26.95 18.39
C GLY A 323 17.49 -28.18 17.49
N ILE A 324 16.27 -28.70 17.43
CA ILE A 324 15.88 -29.89 16.66
C ILE A 324 15.24 -29.45 15.35
N GLU A 325 15.66 -30.03 14.23
CA GLU A 325 15.30 -29.53 12.90
C GLU A 325 14.17 -30.32 12.23
N ILE A 326 13.25 -29.60 11.58
CA ILE A 326 12.35 -30.12 10.54
C ILE A 326 12.82 -29.54 9.20
N LEU A 327 13.26 -30.41 8.30
CA LEU A 327 13.69 -30.02 6.96
C LEU A 327 12.57 -30.26 5.95
N ILE A 328 12.05 -29.18 5.39
CA ILE A 328 11.02 -29.19 4.35
C ILE A 328 11.61 -28.82 2.99
N ASP A 329 10.96 -29.27 1.91
CA ASP A 329 11.37 -28.95 0.54
C ASP A 329 10.18 -28.40 -0.26
N SER A 330 10.14 -27.08 -0.41
CA SER A 330 9.08 -26.39 -1.15
C SER A 330 9.02 -26.76 -2.63
N LYS A 331 10.11 -27.27 -3.24
CA LYS A 331 10.11 -27.73 -4.64
C LYS A 331 9.19 -28.93 -4.87
N ARG A 332 8.83 -29.66 -3.81
CA ARG A 332 7.88 -30.79 -3.88
C ARG A 332 6.43 -30.34 -4.04
N SER A 333 6.11 -29.07 -3.81
CA SER A 333 4.75 -28.55 -3.94
C SER A 333 4.38 -28.35 -5.42
N PRO A 334 3.30 -28.99 -5.93
CA PRO A 334 2.84 -28.78 -7.31
C PRO A 334 2.16 -27.40 -7.52
N PHE A 335 1.97 -26.64 -6.45
CA PHE A 335 1.30 -25.33 -6.45
C PHE A 335 2.26 -24.17 -6.72
N LEU A 336 3.52 -24.31 -6.31
CA LEU A 336 4.52 -23.24 -6.41
C LEU A 336 5.11 -23.17 -7.82
N LYS A 337 5.53 -21.98 -8.25
CA LYS A 337 6.20 -21.79 -9.54
C LYS A 337 7.50 -22.60 -9.58
N GLU A 338 7.72 -23.29 -10.70
CA GLU A 338 9.03 -23.86 -11.02
C GLU A 338 9.90 -22.71 -11.56
N LYS A 339 10.95 -22.35 -10.83
CA LYS A 339 11.91 -21.33 -11.29
C LYS A 339 13.26 -22.00 -11.53
N VAL A 340 13.83 -21.73 -12.71
CA VAL A 340 15.11 -22.27 -13.17
C VAL A 340 16.14 -21.14 -13.18
N GLY A 341 17.27 -21.30 -12.49
CA GLY A 341 18.39 -20.34 -12.47
C GLY A 341 18.88 -19.95 -11.07
N LEU A 342 20.19 -19.65 -10.96
CA LEU A 342 20.90 -19.20 -9.75
C LEU A 342 20.82 -17.67 -9.59
N ASP A 343 19.61 -17.10 -9.48
CA ASP A 343 19.44 -15.70 -9.10
C ASP A 343 19.31 -15.59 -7.57
N LEU A 344 20.05 -14.68 -6.94
CA LEU A 344 19.92 -14.34 -5.51
C LEU A 344 18.47 -13.99 -5.17
N LEU A 345 17.74 -13.32 -6.07
CA LEU A 345 16.33 -12.99 -5.89
C LEU A 345 15.45 -14.25 -5.77
N HIS A 346 15.79 -15.35 -6.45
CA HIS A 346 15.07 -16.63 -6.36
C HIS A 346 15.33 -17.39 -5.06
N ALA A 347 16.50 -17.22 -4.44
CA ALA A 347 16.80 -17.87 -3.16
C ALA A 347 15.88 -17.37 -2.03
N PHE A 348 15.40 -16.13 -2.12
CA PHE A 348 14.51 -15.53 -1.13
C PHE A 348 13.05 -15.97 -1.23
N ASP A 349 12.59 -16.47 -2.39
CA ASP A 349 11.26 -17.08 -2.52
C ASP A 349 11.11 -18.29 -1.57
N PHE A 350 12.21 -19.03 -1.34
CA PHE A 350 12.25 -20.17 -0.42
C PHE A 350 12.23 -19.76 1.06
N HIS A 351 12.56 -18.50 1.35
CA HIS A 351 12.57 -17.91 2.68
C HIS A 351 11.18 -17.40 3.12
N ASN A 352 10.20 -17.35 2.22
CA ASN A 352 8.88 -16.84 2.56
C ASN A 352 8.15 -17.73 3.59
N LEU A 353 7.76 -17.15 4.74
CA LEU A 353 7.08 -17.86 5.82
C LEU A 353 5.80 -18.58 5.39
N GLU A 354 4.95 -17.94 4.59
CA GLU A 354 3.69 -18.54 4.13
C GLU A 354 3.95 -19.68 3.14
N GLY A 355 4.97 -19.56 2.29
CA GLY A 355 5.46 -20.64 1.44
C GLY A 355 6.01 -21.83 2.25
N MET A 356 6.72 -21.57 3.35
CA MET A 356 7.19 -22.61 4.27
C MET A 356 6.04 -23.30 4.97
N LEU A 357 5.08 -22.57 5.53
CA LEU A 357 3.90 -23.14 6.20
C LEU A 357 3.02 -23.93 5.23
N HIS A 358 2.90 -23.48 3.98
CA HIS A 358 2.28 -24.27 2.91
C HIS A 358 3.02 -25.59 2.67
N THR A 359 4.34 -25.55 2.68
CA THR A 359 5.16 -26.75 2.49
C THR A 359 5.02 -27.72 3.68
N VAL A 360 5.01 -27.22 4.92
CA VAL A 360 4.73 -28.02 6.13
C VAL A 360 3.37 -28.70 6.04
N ALA A 361 2.37 -28.05 5.44
CA ALA A 361 1.04 -28.63 5.31
C ALA A 361 0.97 -29.85 4.40
N GLY A 362 1.84 -29.96 3.39
CA GLY A 362 1.95 -31.19 2.60
C GLY A 362 3.12 -32.09 2.99
N TYR A 363 3.83 -31.79 4.08
CA TYR A 363 5.00 -32.55 4.51
C TYR A 363 4.60 -33.76 5.36
N GLU A 364 4.81 -34.95 4.82
CA GLU A 364 4.49 -36.22 5.49
C GLU A 364 5.70 -36.91 6.16
N GLY A 365 6.90 -36.34 6.04
CA GLY A 365 8.15 -36.94 6.53
C GLY A 365 9.23 -36.97 5.45
N LYS A 366 10.43 -37.41 5.83
CA LYS A 366 11.57 -37.45 4.92
C LYS A 366 11.29 -38.44 3.78
N ASP A 367 11.66 -38.05 2.55
CA ASP A 367 11.54 -38.89 1.35
C ASP A 367 10.11 -39.32 0.95
N ARG A 368 9.07 -38.77 1.61
CA ARG A 368 7.67 -39.01 1.26
C ARG A 368 7.14 -37.97 0.27
N GLU A 369 6.13 -38.36 -0.50
CA GLU A 369 5.43 -37.50 -1.45
C GLU A 369 4.71 -36.36 -0.73
N PHE A 370 4.59 -35.22 -1.43
CA PHE A 370 3.85 -34.08 -0.91
C PHE A 370 2.33 -34.36 -0.94
N ASP A 371 1.70 -34.40 0.23
CA ASP A 371 0.26 -34.63 0.37
C ASP A 371 -0.44 -33.48 1.09
N TRP A 372 -0.91 -32.52 0.32
CA TRP A 372 -1.70 -31.40 0.82
C TRP A 372 -3.13 -31.77 1.25
N LYS A 373 -3.62 -32.96 0.87
CA LYS A 373 -4.99 -33.41 1.18
C LYS A 373 -5.08 -34.17 2.50
N SER A 374 -3.95 -34.57 3.09
CA SER A 374 -3.89 -35.35 4.33
C SER A 374 -4.30 -34.57 5.58
N VAL A 375 -4.43 -33.24 5.48
CA VAL A 375 -4.70 -32.36 6.63
C VAL A 375 -6.20 -32.10 6.80
N GLU A 376 -6.78 -32.49 7.94
CA GLU A 376 -8.18 -32.21 8.29
C GLU A 376 -8.52 -30.70 8.25
N LYS A 377 -7.55 -29.84 8.57
CA LYS A 377 -7.61 -28.38 8.40
C LYS A 377 -6.61 -27.93 7.34
N ARG A 378 -7.03 -27.95 6.09
CA ARG A 378 -6.24 -27.46 4.95
C ARG A 378 -5.87 -25.98 5.18
N ARG A 379 -4.60 -25.61 4.99
CA ARG A 379 -4.16 -24.21 5.01
C ARG A 379 -4.71 -23.49 3.77
N CYS A 380 -5.11 -22.23 3.88
CA CYS A 380 -5.59 -21.50 2.71
C CYS A 380 -4.45 -21.29 1.69
N LEU A 381 -4.65 -21.69 0.43
CA LEU A 381 -3.62 -21.56 -0.61
C LEU A 381 -3.28 -20.09 -0.89
N ALA A 382 -4.23 -19.17 -0.75
CA ALA A 382 -4.02 -17.76 -1.06
C ALA A 382 -2.97 -17.10 -0.15
N LEU A 383 -2.77 -17.61 1.07
CA LEU A 383 -1.74 -17.11 1.99
C LEU A 383 -0.33 -17.17 1.39
N VAL A 384 -0.06 -18.12 0.49
CA VAL A 384 1.25 -18.26 -0.16
C VAL A 384 1.66 -17.01 -0.96
N ASN A 385 0.69 -16.30 -1.56
CA ASN A 385 0.94 -15.05 -2.30
C ASN A 385 0.75 -13.79 -1.43
N MET A 386 0.61 -13.93 -0.10
CA MET A 386 0.32 -12.80 0.79
C MET A 386 1.37 -11.70 0.72
N THR A 387 2.65 -12.07 0.65
CA THR A 387 3.80 -11.15 0.63
C THR A 387 4.75 -11.40 -0.53
N ALA A 388 4.39 -12.27 -1.49
CA ALA A 388 5.24 -12.66 -2.62
C ALA A 388 4.40 -13.19 -3.81
N ASP A 389 5.08 -13.52 -4.92
CA ASP A 389 4.49 -14.11 -6.13
C ASP A 389 4.99 -15.56 -6.35
N LEU A 390 4.52 -16.47 -5.50
CA LEU A 390 5.05 -17.86 -5.43
C LEU A 390 4.14 -18.89 -6.12
N LEU A 391 2.85 -18.61 -6.26
CA LEU A 391 1.87 -19.53 -6.85
C LEU A 391 1.86 -19.50 -8.38
N LYS A 392 1.65 -20.65 -9.03
CA LYS A 392 1.45 -20.71 -10.50
C LYS A 392 0.27 -19.82 -10.93
N GLU A 393 0.43 -19.09 -12.03
CA GLU A 393 -0.55 -18.09 -12.53
C GLU A 393 -1.98 -18.63 -12.71
N LYS A 394 -2.11 -19.93 -13.00
CA LYS A 394 -3.40 -20.62 -13.17
C LYS A 394 -4.33 -20.51 -11.95
N TYR A 395 -3.79 -20.22 -10.76
CA TYR A 395 -4.60 -20.04 -9.55
C TYR A 395 -5.24 -18.65 -9.44
N GLN A 396 -4.82 -17.67 -10.25
CA GLN A 396 -5.43 -16.33 -10.35
C GLN A 396 -5.58 -15.60 -8.99
N ILE A 397 -4.61 -15.81 -8.09
CA ILE A 397 -4.53 -15.12 -6.80
C ILE A 397 -3.57 -13.94 -6.97
N PRO A 398 -3.98 -12.71 -6.59
CA PRO A 398 -3.11 -11.54 -6.65
C PRO A 398 -1.80 -11.79 -5.92
N GLN A 399 -0.69 -11.25 -6.42
CA GLN A 399 0.60 -11.33 -5.73
C GLN A 399 0.71 -10.25 -4.66
N GLU A 400 1.52 -10.47 -3.61
CA GLU A 400 1.78 -9.49 -2.54
C GLU A 400 0.50 -8.79 -2.07
N TRP A 401 -0.54 -9.58 -1.83
CA TRP A 401 -1.88 -9.03 -1.69
C TRP A 401 -2.11 -8.39 -0.33
N TRP A 402 -1.36 -8.73 0.71
CA TRP A 402 -1.52 -8.12 2.03
C TRP A 402 -1.16 -6.64 2.00
N ALA A 403 -2.15 -5.79 2.28
CA ALA A 403 -1.98 -4.34 2.22
C ALA A 403 -3.01 -3.65 3.11
N GLU A 404 -2.55 -2.65 3.87
CA GLU A 404 -3.45 -1.74 4.57
C GLU A 404 -4.26 -0.91 3.59
N LYS A 405 -5.55 -0.74 3.89
CA LYS A 405 -6.43 0.13 3.10
C LYS A 405 -5.83 1.54 3.09
N HIS A 406 -5.61 2.06 1.90
CA HIS A 406 -5.05 3.40 1.67
C HIS A 406 -3.75 3.68 2.44
N LYS A 407 -2.96 2.63 2.74
CA LYS A 407 -1.76 2.69 3.61
C LYS A 407 -2.00 3.38 4.96
N GLY A 408 -3.22 3.25 5.50
CA GLY A 408 -3.65 3.85 6.77
C GLY A 408 -4.23 5.26 6.66
N MET A 409 -4.25 5.87 5.48
CA MET A 409 -4.87 7.19 5.27
C MET A 409 -6.39 7.09 5.40
N VAL A 410 -7.00 8.03 6.11
CA VAL A 410 -8.46 8.14 6.28
C VAL A 410 -8.95 9.52 5.87
N LEU A 411 -10.15 9.57 5.29
CA LEU A 411 -10.87 10.81 5.04
C LEU A 411 -11.57 11.25 6.33
N ASN A 412 -11.19 12.39 6.89
CA ASN A 412 -11.76 12.91 8.13
C ASN A 412 -13.07 13.69 7.88
N GLU A 413 -13.73 14.11 8.96
CA GLU A 413 -15.01 14.86 8.90
C GLU A 413 -14.91 16.20 8.17
N ASN A 414 -13.71 16.77 8.03
CA ASN A 414 -13.45 18.01 7.30
C ASN A 414 -13.22 17.77 5.79
N GLY A 415 -13.22 16.51 5.33
CA GLY A 415 -12.91 16.14 3.96
C GLY A 415 -11.41 16.12 3.64
N GLU A 416 -10.54 16.08 4.66
CA GLU A 416 -9.09 15.96 4.50
C GLU A 416 -8.62 14.52 4.68
N TRP A 417 -7.67 14.09 3.85
CA TRP A 417 -6.99 12.81 3.99
C TRP A 417 -5.81 12.95 4.94
N ALA A 418 -5.79 12.14 6.01
CA ALA A 418 -4.72 12.15 7.01
C ALA A 418 -4.46 10.77 7.59
N LEU A 419 -3.27 10.58 8.17
CA LEU A 419 -2.99 9.43 9.04
C LEU A 419 -3.64 9.67 10.41
N PRO A 420 -4.47 8.75 10.94
CA PRO A 420 -5.03 8.89 12.27
C PRO A 420 -3.90 8.87 13.32
N PRO A 421 -4.05 9.61 14.44
CA PRO A 421 -3.08 9.57 15.53
C PRO A 421 -3.01 8.17 16.15
N LEU A 422 -1.79 7.70 16.41
CA LEU A 422 -1.57 6.43 17.10
C LEU A 422 -1.93 6.56 18.60
N ASP A 423 -2.68 5.60 19.14
CA ASP A 423 -2.92 5.51 20.59
C ASP A 423 -1.64 5.06 21.30
N ARG A 424 -0.93 6.01 21.91
CA ARG A 424 0.35 5.77 22.57
C ARG A 424 0.24 4.81 23.75
N ASN A 425 -0.90 4.77 24.45
CA ASN A 425 -1.09 3.83 25.56
C ASN A 425 -1.26 2.41 25.04
N ASP A 426 -2.11 2.24 24.03
CA ASP A 426 -2.36 0.92 23.44
C ASP A 426 -1.17 0.38 22.64
N HIS A 427 -0.13 1.21 22.44
CA HIS A 427 1.14 0.82 21.81
C HIS A 427 2.33 0.75 22.78
N ASP A 428 2.17 0.98 24.09
CA ASP A 428 3.27 1.05 25.06
C ASP A 428 4.32 2.15 24.75
N LEU A 429 3.88 3.29 24.21
CA LEU A 429 4.70 4.46 23.85
C LEU A 429 4.44 5.70 24.71
N SER A 430 3.68 5.57 25.80
CA SER A 430 3.41 6.70 26.70
C SER A 430 4.65 7.09 27.50
N PRO A 431 4.90 8.40 27.72
CA PRO A 431 6.04 8.84 28.50
C PRO A 431 5.94 8.25 29.91
N ALA A 432 7.02 7.59 30.33
CA ALA A 432 7.16 7.01 31.66
C ALA A 432 7.30 8.12 32.72
N ASP A 433 6.23 8.87 32.95
CA ASP A 433 6.06 9.70 34.13
C ASP A 433 4.73 9.26 34.77
N ILE A 434 4.81 8.48 35.86
CA ILE A 434 3.88 8.43 37.01
C ILE A 434 4.29 7.25 37.93
N VAL A 435 4.82 7.64 39.10
CA VAL A 435 4.90 6.95 40.40
C VAL A 435 5.93 5.82 40.56
N ILE A 436 7.14 6.21 40.98
CA ILE A 436 7.99 5.37 41.82
C ILE A 436 7.35 5.35 43.22
N HIS A 437 6.70 4.24 43.59
CA HIS A 437 6.49 3.95 45.01
C HIS A 437 7.82 3.43 45.57
N GLU A 438 8.68 4.34 46.02
CA GLU A 438 9.78 3.95 46.91
C GLU A 438 9.18 3.46 48.23
N VAL A 439 9.19 2.14 48.41
CA VAL A 439 9.00 1.52 49.72
C VAL A 439 10.31 1.66 50.49
N GLY A 440 10.50 2.81 51.14
CA GLY A 440 11.52 3.02 52.15
C GLY A 440 11.07 2.52 53.53
N PRO A 441 11.98 1.98 54.37
CA PRO A 441 11.61 1.31 55.61
C PRO A 441 11.19 2.31 56.70
N LYS A 442 10.12 1.95 57.41
CA LYS A 442 9.60 2.67 58.58
C LYS A 442 10.68 2.83 59.65
N THR A 443 10.97 4.07 60.04
CA THR A 443 11.53 4.39 61.36
C THR A 443 10.74 5.51 62.02
N VAL A 444 10.53 5.35 63.32
CA VAL A 444 9.66 6.13 64.20
C VAL A 444 10.48 7.18 64.94
N GLY A 445 9.98 8.42 65.05
CA GLY A 445 10.48 9.44 65.98
C GLY A 445 9.88 10.83 65.70
N LYS A 446 8.72 11.15 66.30
CA LYS A 446 8.53 12.09 67.42
C LYS A 446 8.96 13.56 67.21
N THR A 447 7.94 14.39 66.95
CA THR A 447 7.53 15.65 67.65
C THR A 447 8.43 16.90 67.65
N VAL A 448 7.88 18.04 67.17
CA VAL A 448 7.47 19.28 67.90
C VAL A 448 7.72 20.55 67.05
N GLY A 449 6.68 21.38 66.87
CA GLY A 449 6.80 22.84 67.10
C GLY A 449 6.79 23.83 65.91
N ASN A 450 5.59 24.23 65.48
CA ASN A 450 5.04 25.59 65.27
C ASN A 450 5.77 26.74 64.49
N PRO A 451 4.99 27.76 64.02
CA PRO A 451 5.22 28.52 62.79
C PRO A 451 5.53 30.03 62.98
N SER A 452 5.96 30.70 61.91
CA SER A 452 5.84 32.17 61.72
C SER A 452 6.19 32.54 60.27
N GLU A 453 5.23 33.00 59.45
CA GLU A 453 5.01 34.41 59.05
C GLU A 453 6.26 35.20 58.60
N SER A 454 6.29 35.65 57.34
CA SER A 454 6.07 37.07 57.01
C SER A 454 6.33 37.39 55.52
N ASN A 455 5.53 38.35 55.04
CA ASN A 455 5.46 38.93 53.71
C ASN A 455 6.77 39.59 53.21
N ARG A 456 7.01 39.60 51.88
CA ARG A 456 7.04 40.83 51.06
C ARG A 456 7.17 40.55 49.55
N PHE A 457 6.37 41.32 48.82
CA PHE A 457 6.21 41.43 47.37
C PHE A 457 7.37 42.18 46.66
N ASP A 458 7.81 41.63 45.51
CA ASP A 458 7.84 42.17 44.11
C ASP A 458 8.57 43.50 43.77
N PRO A 459 8.94 43.86 42.50
CA PRO A 459 9.01 43.12 41.21
C PRO A 459 10.26 43.36 40.31
N SER A 460 10.50 42.43 39.37
CA SER A 460 10.68 42.65 37.90
C SER A 460 11.17 41.32 37.29
N THR A 461 10.50 40.67 36.34
CA THR A 461 10.42 41.06 34.91
C THR A 461 9.30 40.31 34.17
N LYS A 462 8.90 40.93 33.05
CA LYS A 462 7.74 40.73 32.18
C LYS A 462 7.57 39.33 31.56
N ALA A 463 6.34 38.81 31.65
CA ALA A 463 5.80 37.78 30.77
C ALA A 463 4.79 38.41 29.78
N ILE A 464 4.88 38.04 28.50
CA ILE A 464 3.88 38.34 27.46
C ILE A 464 3.05 37.08 27.21
N ARG A 465 1.74 37.30 27.17
CA ARG A 465 0.62 36.37 27.28
C ARG A 465 0.29 35.66 25.96
N SER A 466 -0.17 34.43 26.10
CA SER A 466 -1.17 33.79 25.22
C SER A 466 -2.56 33.88 25.88
N PRO A 467 -3.65 34.18 25.14
CA PRO A 467 -5.03 33.98 25.62
C PRO A 467 -5.63 32.72 24.96
N ALA A 468 -5.98 31.69 25.73
CA ALA A 468 -7.24 31.50 26.48
C ALA A 468 -8.44 31.08 25.61
N ARG A 469 -8.83 29.81 25.78
CA ARG A 469 -10.13 29.24 25.40
C ARG A 469 -11.24 29.75 26.34
N PRO A 470 -12.48 29.89 25.86
CA PRO A 470 -13.66 29.79 26.72
C PRO A 470 -14.52 28.56 26.39
N ASN A 471 -14.92 27.84 27.43
CA ASN A 471 -16.02 26.87 27.44
C ASN A 471 -17.37 27.60 27.42
N LEU A 472 -18.39 27.06 26.75
CA LEU A 472 -19.78 27.09 27.24
C LEU A 472 -20.64 25.97 26.63
N ARG A 473 -21.50 25.39 27.46
CA ARG A 473 -22.47 24.32 27.15
C ARG A 473 -23.77 24.85 26.51
N SER A 474 -24.41 23.94 25.77
CA SER A 474 -25.85 23.76 25.48
C SER A 474 -26.59 24.77 24.59
N LYS A 475 -27.05 24.30 23.41
CA LYS A 475 -28.48 24.03 23.10
C LYS A 475 -28.63 23.44 21.69
N ASN A 476 -29.42 22.37 21.61
CA ASN A 476 -30.01 21.83 20.38
C ASN A 476 -30.91 22.89 19.72
N GLN A 477 -30.73 23.13 18.41
CA GLN A 477 -31.80 23.32 17.44
C GLN A 477 -31.18 23.30 16.02
N MET A 478 -31.84 22.60 15.09
CA MET A 478 -31.64 22.58 13.64
C MET A 478 -31.19 23.90 13.01
N LEU A 479 -30.45 23.84 11.89
CA LEU A 479 -30.82 24.46 10.60
C LEU A 479 -29.86 24.03 9.47
N LEU A 480 -30.45 23.43 8.43
CA LEU A 480 -29.91 23.31 7.07
C LEU A 480 -29.63 24.72 6.54
N ASN A 481 -28.41 25.02 6.09
CA ASN A 481 -28.15 26.21 5.28
C ASN A 481 -28.10 25.82 3.80
N VAL A 482 -29.28 25.98 3.18
CA VAL A 482 -29.50 26.10 1.74
C VAL A 482 -28.94 27.46 1.30
N TRP A 483 -28.13 27.49 0.24
CA TRP A 483 -27.81 28.75 -0.44
C TRP A 483 -28.74 28.94 -1.65
N ILE A 484 -29.65 29.90 -1.50
CA ILE A 484 -30.43 30.54 -2.57
C ILE A 484 -29.69 31.83 -2.95
N VAL A 485 -29.26 31.95 -4.20
CA VAL A 485 -28.79 33.22 -4.78
C VAL A 485 -30.01 34.12 -5.03
N HIS A 486 -30.04 35.30 -4.42
CA HIS A 486 -31.02 36.35 -4.72
C HIS A 486 -30.59 37.10 -5.98
N THR A 487 -31.42 37.11 -7.03
CA THR A 487 -31.33 38.06 -8.15
C THR A 487 -32.37 39.16 -8.00
N ASN A 488 -31.92 40.40 -8.16
CA ASN A 488 -32.75 41.61 -8.10
C ASN A 488 -33.37 41.86 -9.49
N THR A 489 -34.67 42.04 -9.55
CA THR A 489 -35.46 42.20 -10.78
C THR A 489 -35.27 43.58 -11.42
N ASN A 490 -34.90 43.62 -12.70
CA ASN A 490 -35.44 44.59 -13.67
C ASN A 490 -35.33 44.00 -15.09
N LEU A 491 -36.47 44.01 -15.79
CA LEU A 491 -36.70 43.38 -17.09
C LEU A 491 -35.83 43.97 -18.21
N LYS A 492 -35.00 43.13 -18.85
CA LYS A 492 -34.54 43.19 -20.25
C LYS A 492 -33.66 41.97 -20.55
N GLU A 493 -34.10 41.13 -21.50
CA GLU A 493 -33.48 39.90 -22.04
C GLU A 493 -33.08 38.82 -21.00
N GLU A 494 -33.58 37.58 -21.15
CA GLU A 494 -33.19 36.48 -20.23
C GLU A 494 -31.67 36.24 -20.33
N PRO A 495 -30.87 36.52 -19.28
CA PRO A 495 -29.46 36.15 -19.28
C PRO A 495 -29.35 34.64 -19.21
N MET A 496 -28.47 34.04 -20.02
CA MET A 496 -28.08 32.64 -19.80
C MET A 496 -27.62 32.48 -18.34
N SER A 497 -28.07 31.42 -17.66
CA SER A 497 -27.70 31.20 -16.26
C SER A 497 -26.17 31.13 -16.12
N PRO A 498 -25.57 31.62 -15.01
CA PRO A 498 -24.13 31.55 -14.74
C PRO A 498 -23.51 30.16 -14.96
N SER A 499 -24.32 29.10 -14.84
CA SER A 499 -23.87 27.73 -15.05
C SER A 499 -23.53 27.35 -16.51
N TYR A 500 -24.05 28.04 -17.53
CA TYR A 500 -23.71 27.74 -18.93
C TYR A 500 -22.38 28.37 -19.36
N GLU A 501 -22.05 29.53 -18.78
CA GLU A 501 -20.75 30.19 -19.02
C GLU A 501 -19.59 29.32 -18.52
N LEU A 502 -19.79 28.64 -17.38
CA LEU A 502 -18.82 27.67 -16.84
C LEU A 502 -18.59 26.47 -17.76
N HIS A 503 -19.50 26.20 -18.70
CA HIS A 503 -19.40 25.13 -19.71
C HIS A 503 -18.95 25.65 -21.08
N GLY A 504 -18.51 26.91 -21.16
CA GLY A 504 -17.85 27.46 -22.34
C GLY A 504 -18.79 28.12 -23.34
N SER A 505 -20.03 28.44 -22.97
CA SER A 505 -20.98 29.12 -23.88
C SER A 505 -20.41 30.42 -24.47
N ASN A 506 -19.53 31.13 -23.73
CA ASN A 506 -18.74 32.26 -24.21
C ASN A 506 -17.22 31.98 -24.17
N ASN A 507 -16.79 30.76 -24.52
CA ASN A 507 -15.36 30.39 -24.59
C ASN A 507 -14.57 30.69 -23.29
N TRP A 508 -15.23 30.67 -22.13
CA TRP A 508 -14.67 31.04 -20.82
C TRP A 508 -14.00 32.43 -20.77
N GLU A 509 -14.40 33.35 -21.65
CA GLU A 509 -13.86 34.72 -21.66
C GLU A 509 -14.06 35.38 -20.29
N GLY A 510 -12.99 35.97 -19.74
CA GLY A 510 -13.00 36.60 -18.41
C GLY A 510 -12.95 35.63 -17.21
N LEU A 511 -12.94 34.31 -17.44
CA LEU A 511 -12.93 33.31 -16.36
C LEU A 511 -11.57 32.62 -16.15
N LEU A 512 -10.58 32.83 -17.03
CA LEU A 512 -9.32 32.06 -17.05
C LEU A 512 -8.14 32.76 -16.36
N ASP A 513 -8.09 34.10 -16.35
CA ASP A 513 -7.00 34.87 -15.74
C ASP A 513 -7.51 36.22 -15.17
N PRO A 514 -7.73 36.34 -13.83
CA PRO A 514 -7.53 35.28 -12.84
C PRO A 514 -8.53 34.13 -13.03
N LEU A 515 -8.15 32.92 -12.62
CA LEU A 515 -9.03 31.75 -12.72
C LEU A 515 -10.22 31.93 -11.77
N HIS A 516 -11.42 32.07 -12.33
CA HIS A 516 -12.65 32.29 -11.57
C HIS A 516 -12.91 31.12 -10.59
N SER A 517 -13.34 31.43 -9.36
CA SER A 517 -13.53 30.44 -8.28
C SER A 517 -14.49 29.31 -8.67
N ASP A 518 -15.59 29.64 -9.33
CA ASP A 518 -16.59 28.64 -9.75
C ASP A 518 -16.05 27.73 -10.86
N LEU A 519 -15.28 28.29 -11.81
CA LEU A 519 -14.64 27.50 -12.87
C LEU A 519 -13.55 26.61 -12.28
N ARG A 520 -12.76 27.13 -11.33
CA ARG A 520 -11.77 26.33 -10.59
C ARG A 520 -12.43 25.16 -9.88
N THR A 521 -13.54 25.41 -9.16
CA THR A 521 -14.30 24.38 -8.46
C THR A 521 -14.83 23.32 -9.42
N LEU A 522 -15.33 23.74 -10.59
CA LEU A 522 -15.81 22.83 -11.63
C LEU A 522 -14.67 21.99 -12.22
N ILE A 523 -13.53 22.60 -12.56
CA ILE A 523 -12.34 21.89 -13.03
C ILE A 523 -11.87 20.87 -11.99
N LEU A 524 -11.80 21.24 -10.72
CA LEU A 524 -11.42 20.32 -9.65
C LEU A 524 -12.42 19.16 -9.49
N GLY A 525 -13.72 19.43 -9.55
CA GLY A 525 -14.75 18.39 -9.48
C GLY A 525 -14.68 17.40 -10.64
N TYR A 526 -14.44 17.88 -11.87
CA TYR A 526 -14.23 17.00 -13.02
C TYR A 526 -12.90 16.25 -12.97
N GLY A 527 -11.85 16.88 -12.45
CA GLY A 527 -10.60 16.20 -12.14
C GLY A 527 -10.76 15.07 -11.12
N ASP A 528 -11.56 15.29 -10.08
CA ASP A 528 -11.89 14.28 -9.09
C ASP A 528 -12.71 13.11 -9.69
N LEU A 529 -13.55 13.35 -10.70
CA LEU A 529 -14.22 12.27 -11.46
C LEU A 529 -13.23 11.45 -12.30
N CYS A 530 -12.24 12.10 -12.92
CA CYS A 530 -11.12 11.37 -13.56
C CYS A 530 -10.36 10.52 -12.55
N SER A 531 -10.01 11.11 -11.40
CA SER A 531 -9.34 10.41 -10.31
C SER A 531 -10.18 9.23 -9.80
N ALA A 532 -11.50 9.36 -9.70
CA ALA A 532 -12.40 8.26 -9.37
C ALA A 532 -12.26 7.09 -10.36
N ALA A 533 -12.13 7.36 -11.66
CA ALA A 533 -11.90 6.31 -12.63
C ALA A 533 -10.55 5.61 -12.42
N GLU A 534 -9.49 6.36 -12.14
CA GLU A 534 -8.17 5.79 -11.85
C GLU A 534 -8.17 4.95 -10.56
N ARG A 535 -8.85 5.43 -9.51
CA ARG A 535 -9.01 4.75 -8.21
C ARG A 535 -9.77 3.43 -8.31
N ALA A 536 -10.78 3.37 -9.18
CA ALA A 536 -11.62 2.20 -9.35
C ALA A 536 -10.96 1.10 -10.19
N PHE A 537 -9.94 1.41 -10.99
CA PHE A 537 -9.35 0.44 -11.91
C PHE A 537 -8.53 -0.65 -11.18
N ASN A 538 -8.79 -1.92 -11.48
CA ASN A 538 -7.99 -3.03 -10.98
C ASN A 538 -6.74 -3.28 -11.83
N ASN A 539 -5.60 -2.72 -11.42
CA ASN A 539 -4.30 -2.90 -12.08
C ASN A 539 -3.51 -4.14 -11.59
N ASP A 540 -4.11 -5.05 -10.81
CA ASP A 540 -3.43 -6.25 -10.35
C ASP A 540 -3.53 -7.39 -11.38
N GLU A 541 -2.44 -7.66 -12.11
CA GLU A 541 -2.37 -8.70 -13.16
C GLU A 541 -2.45 -10.15 -12.62
N GLY A 542 -2.19 -10.33 -11.32
CA GLY A 542 -2.36 -11.60 -10.61
C GLY A 542 -3.82 -11.94 -10.37
N SER A 543 -4.68 -10.92 -10.26
CA SER A 543 -6.10 -11.03 -9.95
C SER A 543 -6.93 -11.65 -11.08
N LYS A 544 -7.90 -12.49 -10.72
CA LYS A 544 -8.97 -12.94 -11.62
C LYS A 544 -9.77 -11.78 -12.23
N TYR A 545 -9.90 -10.66 -11.50
CA TYR A 545 -10.67 -9.49 -11.91
C TYR A 545 -9.79 -8.32 -12.35
N ALA A 546 -8.55 -8.61 -12.75
CA ALA A 546 -7.68 -7.62 -13.38
C ALA A 546 -8.45 -6.87 -14.47
N ARG A 547 -8.14 -5.58 -14.65
CA ARG A 547 -8.63 -4.71 -15.73
C ARG A 547 -10.15 -4.41 -15.75
N TYR A 548 -10.89 -4.86 -14.76
CA TYR A 548 -12.25 -4.40 -14.48
C TYR A 548 -12.24 -3.26 -13.45
N SER A 549 -13.37 -2.56 -13.33
CA SER A 549 -13.64 -1.74 -12.15
C SER A 549 -13.67 -2.66 -10.91
N ARG A 550 -13.11 -2.17 -9.80
CA ARG A 550 -13.18 -2.81 -8.47
C ARG A 550 -14.57 -2.68 -7.86
N TYR A 551 -15.32 -1.67 -8.30
CA TYR A 551 -16.60 -1.26 -7.74
C TYR A 551 -17.68 -1.33 -8.82
N GLY A 552 -18.84 -1.88 -8.48
CA GLY A 552 -20.01 -1.85 -9.34
C GLY A 552 -20.66 -0.46 -9.37
N LYS A 553 -21.54 -0.22 -10.35
CA LYS A 553 -22.17 1.09 -10.55
C LYS A 553 -22.89 1.60 -9.31
N SER A 554 -23.58 0.72 -8.59
CA SER A 554 -24.36 1.05 -7.39
C SER A 554 -23.52 1.57 -6.21
N SER A 555 -22.25 1.16 -6.12
CA SER A 555 -21.35 1.47 -5.00
C SER A 555 -20.11 2.26 -5.44
N PHE A 556 -20.07 2.72 -6.69
CA PHE A 556 -18.88 3.28 -7.32
C PHE A 556 -18.28 4.45 -6.53
N PHE A 557 -19.06 5.51 -6.28
CA PHE A 557 -18.58 6.71 -5.58
C PHE A 557 -18.27 6.45 -4.10
N GLN A 558 -18.98 5.53 -3.46
CA GLN A 558 -18.67 5.08 -2.10
C GLN A 558 -17.32 4.35 -2.08
N GLY A 559 -17.09 3.45 -3.03
CA GLY A 559 -15.85 2.69 -3.17
C GLY A 559 -14.63 3.57 -3.39
N VAL A 560 -14.72 4.54 -4.30
CA VAL A 560 -13.64 5.49 -4.59
C VAL A 560 -13.52 6.65 -3.56
N MET A 561 -14.34 6.60 -2.51
CA MET A 561 -14.39 7.56 -1.41
C MET A 561 -14.59 9.02 -1.89
N LEU A 562 -15.61 9.24 -2.73
CA LEU A 562 -15.96 10.54 -3.30
C LEU A 562 -17.38 10.99 -2.90
N PRO A 563 -17.61 11.34 -1.61
CA PRO A 563 -18.95 11.54 -1.06
C PRO A 563 -19.72 12.70 -1.70
N TRP A 564 -19.02 13.74 -2.19
CA TRP A 564 -19.69 14.83 -2.89
C TRP A 564 -20.29 14.38 -4.22
N ALA A 565 -19.64 13.45 -4.93
CA ALA A 565 -20.15 12.91 -6.19
C ALA A 565 -21.28 11.91 -5.94
N GLU A 566 -21.14 11.07 -4.91
CA GLU A 566 -22.21 10.18 -4.43
C GLU A 566 -23.51 10.94 -4.15
N SER A 567 -23.42 12.12 -3.51
CA SER A 567 -24.58 12.95 -3.22
C SER A 567 -25.23 13.63 -4.45
N LYS A 568 -24.57 13.60 -5.62
CA LYS A 568 -24.97 14.37 -6.80
C LYS A 568 -25.22 13.54 -8.05
N TYR A 569 -24.58 12.40 -8.21
CA TYR A 569 -24.59 11.61 -9.45
C TYR A 569 -24.84 10.13 -9.19
N ASN A 570 -25.49 9.48 -10.16
CA ASN A 570 -25.61 8.03 -10.23
C ASN A 570 -24.83 7.52 -11.44
N VAL A 571 -24.02 6.47 -11.25
CA VAL A 571 -23.38 5.78 -12.39
C VAL A 571 -24.42 4.91 -13.09
N THR A 572 -24.54 5.07 -14.40
CA THR A 572 -25.59 4.42 -15.22
C THR A 572 -25.02 3.33 -16.13
N SER A 573 -23.80 3.52 -16.63
CA SER A 573 -23.11 2.55 -17.48
C SER A 573 -21.62 2.54 -17.21
N PHE A 574 -20.99 1.38 -17.36
CA PHE A 574 -19.57 1.25 -17.59
C PHE A 574 -19.27 1.16 -19.09
N LEU A 575 -18.05 1.58 -19.45
CA LEU A 575 -17.57 1.58 -20.82
C LEU A 575 -16.35 0.68 -20.93
N TYR A 576 -16.33 -0.17 -21.96
CA TYR A 576 -15.30 -1.17 -22.19
C TYR A 576 -14.68 -1.04 -23.58
N THR A 577 -13.37 -1.21 -23.66
CA THR A 577 -12.62 -1.28 -24.92
C THR A 577 -12.05 -2.68 -25.13
N THR A 578 -11.95 -3.11 -26.39
CA THR A 578 -11.26 -4.34 -26.78
C THR A 578 -10.18 -4.04 -27.80
N ALA A 579 -9.02 -4.70 -27.69
CA ALA A 579 -7.92 -4.55 -28.64
C ALA A 579 -7.28 -5.92 -28.96
N HIS A 580 -6.81 -6.06 -30.20
CA HIS A 580 -6.16 -7.28 -30.69
C HIS A 580 -4.69 -7.31 -30.26
N VAL A 581 -4.21 -8.46 -29.76
CA VAL A 581 -2.85 -8.64 -29.21
C VAL A 581 -1.74 -8.53 -30.28
N ASN A 582 -2.08 -8.57 -31.56
CA ASN A 582 -1.11 -8.56 -32.69
C ASN A 582 -0.97 -7.18 -33.38
N LEU A 583 -1.64 -6.14 -32.88
CA LEU A 583 -1.42 -4.75 -33.34
C LEU A 583 -0.09 -4.23 -32.78
N SER A 584 0.57 -3.29 -33.46
CA SER A 584 1.78 -2.63 -32.96
C SER A 584 1.54 -1.88 -31.63
N ILE A 585 0.26 -1.61 -31.31
CA ILE A 585 -0.27 -1.12 -30.02
C ILE A 585 -0.13 -2.19 -28.90
N SER A 586 0.38 -3.37 -29.22
CA SER A 586 0.45 -4.54 -28.34
C SER A 586 1.21 -4.32 -27.05
N TYR A 587 2.10 -3.33 -26.91
CA TYR A 587 2.74 -3.03 -25.62
C TYR A 587 1.85 -2.21 -24.68
N LEU A 588 1.07 -1.25 -25.20
CA LEU A 588 -0.04 -0.62 -24.46
C LEU A 588 -1.05 -1.66 -23.94
N VAL A 589 -1.25 -2.71 -24.73
CA VAL A 589 -2.08 -3.88 -24.39
C VAL A 589 -1.30 -4.91 -23.54
N ARG A 590 0.03 -5.01 -23.62
CA ARG A 590 0.85 -6.01 -22.88
C ARG A 590 1.11 -5.65 -21.42
N LEU A 591 1.19 -4.35 -21.13
CA LEU A 591 1.09 -3.76 -19.78
C LEU A 591 -0.29 -3.96 -19.16
N ILE A 592 -1.15 -4.58 -19.96
CA ILE A 592 -2.51 -4.91 -19.72
C ILE A 592 -2.72 -6.40 -20.12
N SER A 593 -1.71 -7.31 -20.05
CA SER A 593 -1.87 -8.68 -20.60
C SER A 593 -1.54 -9.88 -19.68
N ARG A 594 -2.21 -11.02 -19.95
CA ARG A 594 -1.67 -12.38 -19.76
C ARG A 594 -1.59 -13.09 -21.13
N LYS A 595 -0.54 -13.88 -21.32
CA LYS A 595 -0.03 -14.48 -22.58
C LYS A 595 -0.95 -15.41 -23.42
N THR A 596 -2.29 -15.42 -23.29
CA THR A 596 -3.10 -16.52 -23.86
C THR A 596 -4.36 -16.18 -24.66
N SER A 597 -4.76 -14.91 -24.88
CA SER A 597 -5.90 -14.59 -25.76
C SER A 597 -5.51 -13.68 -26.94
N GLU A 598 -6.26 -13.78 -28.04
CA GLU A 598 -6.06 -12.97 -29.26
C GLU A 598 -6.60 -11.53 -29.10
N PHE A 599 -7.53 -11.34 -28.16
CA PHE A 599 -8.17 -10.07 -27.79
C PHE A 599 -8.25 -9.91 -26.26
N GLU A 600 -8.22 -8.68 -25.76
CA GLU A 600 -8.37 -8.36 -24.34
C GLU A 600 -9.38 -7.23 -24.11
N THR A 601 -10.28 -7.42 -23.12
CA THR A 601 -11.30 -6.46 -22.71
C THR A 601 -10.84 -5.67 -21.49
N ASN A 602 -11.05 -4.35 -21.52
CA ASN A 602 -10.65 -3.43 -20.45
C ASN A 602 -11.77 -2.47 -20.11
N TRP A 603 -12.01 -2.28 -18.81
CA TRP A 603 -12.82 -1.17 -18.33
C TRP A 603 -12.10 0.15 -18.62
N MET A 604 -12.79 1.07 -19.29
CA MET A 604 -12.23 2.32 -19.81
C MET A 604 -12.94 3.57 -19.30
N GLY A 605 -13.99 3.44 -18.51
CA GLY A 605 -14.69 4.60 -17.97
C GLY A 605 -16.13 4.32 -17.58
N PHE A 606 -16.87 5.39 -17.33
CA PHE A 606 -18.26 5.31 -16.90
C PHE A 606 -19.08 6.52 -17.38
N VAL A 607 -20.39 6.32 -17.44
CA VAL A 607 -21.39 7.38 -17.68
C VAL A 607 -22.16 7.61 -16.38
N ALA A 608 -22.12 8.84 -15.88
CA ALA A 608 -22.85 9.25 -14.68
C ALA A 608 -23.87 10.35 -15.00
N VAL A 609 -24.98 10.34 -14.28
CA VAL A 609 -26.06 11.31 -14.47
C VAL A 609 -26.40 11.95 -13.14
N SER A 610 -26.51 13.28 -13.16
CA SER A 610 -26.93 14.05 -11.98
C SER A 610 -28.27 13.55 -11.45
N ASN A 611 -28.45 13.54 -10.13
CA ASN A 611 -29.70 13.17 -9.48
C ASN A 611 -30.71 14.34 -9.49
N ASN A 612 -31.97 14.07 -9.17
CA ASN A 612 -33.05 15.06 -9.28
C ASN A 612 -32.85 16.31 -8.40
N GLU A 613 -32.22 16.17 -7.23
CA GLU A 613 -31.95 17.31 -6.35
C GLU A 613 -30.87 18.21 -6.95
N PHE A 614 -29.76 17.60 -7.39
CA PHE A 614 -28.66 18.33 -7.98
C PHE A 614 -29.07 18.97 -9.31
N SER A 615 -29.78 18.26 -10.19
CA SER A 615 -30.27 18.81 -11.47
C SER A 615 -31.16 20.03 -11.28
N LYS A 616 -32.03 20.04 -10.25
CA LYS A 616 -32.82 21.22 -9.89
C LYS A 616 -31.95 22.39 -9.44
N SER A 617 -30.88 22.13 -8.69
CA SER A 617 -29.98 23.18 -8.19
C SER A 617 -29.19 23.86 -9.31
N ILE A 618 -28.80 23.13 -10.35
CA ILE A 618 -28.04 23.66 -11.51
C ILE A 618 -28.92 24.02 -12.71
N GLY A 619 -30.23 23.78 -12.62
CA GLY A 619 -31.22 24.11 -13.65
C GLY A 619 -31.19 23.22 -14.90
N ARG A 620 -30.51 22.07 -14.87
CA ARG A 620 -30.41 21.11 -15.98
C ARG A 620 -30.04 19.70 -15.51
N ARG A 621 -30.36 18.70 -16.33
CA ARG A 621 -29.83 17.34 -16.23
C ARG A 621 -28.43 17.30 -16.83
N GLU A 622 -27.43 17.12 -15.98
CA GLU A 622 -26.06 16.91 -16.41
C GLU A 622 -25.75 15.43 -16.57
N ILE A 623 -25.19 15.06 -17.72
CA ILE A 623 -24.65 13.76 -18.06
C ILE A 623 -23.13 13.89 -18.18
N CYS A 624 -22.39 13.16 -17.37
CA CYS A 624 -20.93 13.10 -17.40
C CYS A 624 -20.46 11.80 -18.05
N VAL A 625 -19.62 11.90 -19.07
CA VAL A 625 -18.94 10.77 -19.73
C VAL A 625 -17.47 10.81 -19.31
N VAL A 626 -17.06 9.90 -18.43
CA VAL A 626 -15.73 9.91 -17.83
C VAL A 626 -14.89 8.79 -18.42
N TRP A 627 -13.78 9.16 -19.07
CA TRP A 627 -12.82 8.23 -19.65
C TRP A 627 -11.57 8.12 -18.78
N ARG A 628 -11.18 6.89 -18.47
CA ARG A 628 -10.00 6.55 -17.68
C ARG A 628 -8.72 6.75 -18.49
N GLY A 629 -7.69 7.29 -17.85
CA GLY A 629 -6.32 7.38 -18.40
C GLY A 629 -5.53 6.06 -18.33
N THR A 630 -4.23 6.12 -18.62
CA THR A 630 -3.29 5.00 -18.47
C THR A 630 -2.54 5.09 -17.15
N SER A 631 -2.35 3.95 -16.46
CA SER A 631 -1.66 3.91 -15.17
C SER A 631 -0.12 3.93 -15.28
N ARG A 632 0.47 3.75 -16.47
CA ARG A 632 1.92 3.76 -16.73
C ARG A 632 2.22 4.53 -18.01
N ILE A 633 2.63 5.79 -17.86
CA ILE A 633 2.58 6.82 -18.91
C ILE A 633 3.75 6.73 -19.92
N TYR A 634 4.85 6.04 -19.64
CA TYR A 634 6.03 6.07 -20.52
C TYR A 634 6.27 4.81 -21.34
N GLU A 635 5.75 3.67 -20.92
CA GLU A 635 5.85 2.45 -21.70
C GLU A 635 5.00 2.56 -22.99
N TRP A 636 3.90 3.33 -22.99
CA TRP A 636 3.08 3.49 -24.19
C TRP A 636 3.68 4.39 -25.28
N VAL A 637 4.43 5.44 -24.89
CA VAL A 637 4.95 6.46 -25.84
C VAL A 637 5.97 5.88 -26.81
N ASN A 638 6.72 4.85 -26.39
CA ASN A 638 7.72 4.18 -27.22
C ASN A 638 7.13 3.11 -28.15
N ASP A 639 5.91 2.66 -27.90
CA ASP A 639 5.36 1.45 -28.51
C ASP A 639 4.21 1.70 -29.49
N ILE A 640 3.71 2.93 -29.60
CA ILE A 640 2.83 3.33 -30.70
C ILE A 640 3.67 3.55 -31.96
N LYS A 641 3.92 2.47 -32.71
CA LYS A 641 4.51 2.54 -34.06
C LYS A 641 3.52 3.07 -35.12
N ASP A 642 2.24 3.16 -34.77
CA ASP A 642 1.12 3.53 -35.65
C ASP A 642 0.56 4.94 -35.33
N ALA A 643 1.43 5.96 -35.21
CA ALA A 643 1.01 7.36 -34.97
C ALA A 643 0.49 8.08 -36.24
N GLY A 644 0.22 7.33 -37.31
CA GLY A 644 -0.24 7.87 -38.58
C GLY A 644 -1.63 8.51 -38.49
N PRO A 645 -1.84 9.69 -39.08
CA PRO A 645 -3.16 10.31 -39.14
C PRO A 645 -4.06 9.59 -40.16
N VAL A 646 -5.22 9.11 -39.72
CA VAL A 646 -6.25 8.43 -40.53
C VAL A 646 -7.52 9.27 -40.64
N ALA A 647 -8.31 9.05 -41.69
CA ALA A 647 -9.59 9.74 -41.84
C ALA A 647 -10.57 9.31 -40.73
N PRO A 648 -11.38 10.23 -40.18
CA PRO A 648 -12.38 9.93 -39.15
C PRO A 648 -13.68 9.39 -39.77
N ASP A 649 -13.58 8.53 -40.79
CA ASP A 649 -14.70 7.99 -41.57
C ASP A 649 -15.83 7.38 -40.71
N PRO A 650 -15.60 6.69 -39.57
CA PRO A 650 -16.71 6.22 -38.74
C PRO A 650 -17.43 7.31 -37.94
N LEU A 651 -16.86 8.52 -37.85
CA LEU A 651 -17.38 9.64 -37.04
C LEU A 651 -17.98 10.78 -37.86
N ILE A 652 -17.59 10.91 -39.13
CA ILE A 652 -18.10 11.93 -40.05
C ILE A 652 -18.83 11.21 -41.20
N ALA A 653 -20.12 11.46 -41.38
CA ALA A 653 -20.88 10.90 -42.48
C ALA A 653 -20.22 11.28 -43.83
N SER A 654 -20.03 10.29 -44.71
CA SER A 654 -19.39 10.46 -46.02
C SER A 654 -20.21 11.38 -46.93
N GLY A 655 -19.91 12.68 -46.86
CA GLY A 655 -20.30 13.64 -47.88
C GLY A 655 -19.49 13.41 -49.16
N ASN A 656 -20.17 13.32 -50.30
CA ASN A 656 -19.64 13.07 -51.63
C ASN A 656 -18.78 14.23 -52.20
N ASP A 657 -17.85 14.80 -51.43
CA ASP A 657 -16.88 15.76 -51.96
C ASP A 657 -15.57 15.04 -52.26
N GLY A 658 -15.50 14.51 -53.48
CA GLY A 658 -14.34 13.85 -54.05
C GLY A 658 -13.15 14.79 -54.25
N SER A 659 -12.47 15.16 -53.16
CA SER A 659 -11.09 15.65 -53.20
C SER A 659 -10.21 14.88 -52.20
N GLU A 660 -9.89 13.63 -52.55
CA GLU A 660 -8.76 12.91 -52.00
C GLU A 660 -7.46 13.61 -52.45
N SER A 661 -6.97 14.59 -51.67
CA SER A 661 -5.57 15.10 -51.63
C SER A 661 -5.46 16.58 -51.22
N SER A 662 -6.10 17.01 -50.13
CA SER A 662 -5.71 18.29 -49.50
C SER A 662 -5.11 18.05 -48.12
N ASP A 663 -4.06 18.81 -47.78
CA ASP A 663 -3.44 18.87 -46.44
C ASP A 663 -4.44 19.32 -45.35
N HIS A 664 -5.67 19.67 -45.73
CA HIS A 664 -6.75 20.17 -44.88
C HIS A 664 -7.84 19.14 -44.58
N ALA A 665 -7.80 17.92 -45.14
CA ALA A 665 -8.77 16.87 -44.80
C ALA A 665 -8.69 16.53 -43.30
N PRO A 666 -9.83 16.36 -42.60
CA PRO A 666 -9.81 16.01 -41.19
C PRO A 666 -9.20 14.63 -40.99
N LYS A 667 -8.22 14.53 -40.08
CA LYS A 667 -7.57 13.26 -39.71
C LYS A 667 -7.35 13.18 -38.20
N ILE A 668 -7.48 11.97 -37.67
CA ILE A 668 -7.32 11.62 -36.24
C ILE A 668 -6.22 10.57 -36.14
N MET A 669 -5.56 10.48 -34.99
CA MET A 669 -4.56 9.43 -34.77
C MET A 669 -5.21 8.04 -34.72
N ASP A 670 -4.65 7.11 -35.51
CA ASP A 670 -5.19 5.77 -35.72
C ASP A 670 -5.38 4.97 -34.42
N GLY A 671 -4.41 5.02 -33.51
CA GLY A 671 -4.49 4.34 -32.22
C GLY A 671 -5.70 4.79 -31.37
N TRP A 672 -5.98 6.09 -31.33
CA TRP A 672 -7.14 6.65 -30.61
C TRP A 672 -8.45 6.15 -31.20
N LEU A 673 -8.56 6.17 -32.53
CA LEU A 673 -9.75 5.72 -33.24
C LEU A 673 -9.98 4.22 -33.05
N LYS A 674 -8.92 3.41 -33.10
CA LYS A 674 -8.98 1.97 -32.85
C LYS A 674 -9.47 1.67 -31.43
N ILE A 675 -8.93 2.33 -30.41
CA ILE A 675 -9.38 2.12 -29.02
C ILE A 675 -10.88 2.44 -28.87
N TYR A 676 -11.34 3.53 -29.50
CA TYR A 676 -12.73 3.96 -29.41
C TYR A 676 -13.70 3.06 -30.19
N ASN A 677 -13.30 2.56 -31.37
CA ASN A 677 -14.23 1.96 -32.34
C ASN A 677 -14.05 0.43 -32.58
N THR A 678 -13.02 -0.21 -32.03
CA THR A 678 -12.82 -1.66 -32.20
C THR A 678 -13.88 -2.47 -31.44
N SER A 679 -14.48 -3.45 -32.12
CA SER A 679 -15.43 -4.42 -31.55
C SER A 679 -14.82 -5.82 -31.54
N ASN A 680 -15.32 -6.71 -30.68
CA ASN A 680 -14.93 -8.13 -30.65
C ASN A 680 -16.19 -8.99 -30.54
N PRO A 681 -16.85 -9.33 -31.67
CA PRO A 681 -18.10 -10.10 -31.67
C PRO A 681 -18.01 -11.46 -30.98
N ASP A 682 -16.81 -12.05 -30.93
CA ASP A 682 -16.53 -13.36 -30.33
C ASP A 682 -16.31 -13.29 -28.82
N SER A 683 -16.24 -12.09 -28.24
CA SER A 683 -16.13 -11.91 -26.79
C SER A 683 -17.37 -12.43 -26.07
N GLU A 684 -17.16 -13.28 -25.05
CA GLU A 684 -18.24 -13.75 -24.18
C GLU A 684 -18.81 -12.66 -23.25
N VAL A 685 -18.09 -11.53 -23.10
CA VAL A 685 -18.40 -10.48 -22.12
C VAL A 685 -18.68 -9.12 -22.74
N VAL A 686 -17.87 -8.66 -23.70
CA VAL A 686 -17.97 -7.32 -24.31
C VAL A 686 -17.82 -7.43 -25.82
N LYS A 687 -18.96 -7.39 -26.52
CA LYS A 687 -19.04 -7.64 -27.96
C LYS A 687 -18.85 -6.39 -28.82
N THR A 688 -19.31 -5.25 -28.32
CA THR A 688 -19.42 -3.99 -29.04
C THR A 688 -18.28 -3.04 -28.69
N SER A 689 -17.98 -2.10 -29.57
CA SER A 689 -16.98 -1.06 -29.31
C SER A 689 -17.41 -0.10 -28.21
N ALA A 690 -16.44 0.57 -27.60
CA ALA A 690 -16.69 1.59 -26.58
C ALA A 690 -17.57 2.74 -27.13
N ARG A 691 -17.37 3.11 -28.40
CA ARG A 691 -18.26 4.02 -29.14
C ARG A 691 -19.70 3.52 -29.12
N THR A 692 -19.94 2.29 -29.58
CA THR A 692 -21.30 1.74 -29.67
C THR A 692 -21.99 1.69 -28.30
N GLN A 693 -21.26 1.28 -27.26
CA GLN A 693 -21.75 1.30 -25.87
C GLN A 693 -22.13 2.71 -25.43
N LEU A 694 -21.27 3.70 -25.69
CA LEU A 694 -21.53 5.10 -25.33
C LEU A 694 -22.74 5.67 -26.06
N LEU A 695 -22.81 5.53 -27.39
CA LEU A 695 -23.90 6.11 -28.18
C LEU A 695 -25.25 5.56 -27.73
N ALA A 696 -25.36 4.24 -27.55
CA ALA A 696 -26.58 3.59 -27.07
C ALA A 696 -27.00 4.12 -25.69
N GLN A 697 -26.03 4.27 -24.77
CA GLN A 697 -26.31 4.80 -23.43
C GLN A 697 -26.77 6.26 -23.47
N ILE A 698 -26.14 7.11 -24.29
CA ILE A 698 -26.52 8.51 -24.38
C ILE A 698 -27.91 8.65 -25.02
N GLU A 699 -28.21 7.90 -26.08
CA GLU A 699 -29.54 7.88 -26.69
C GLU A 699 -30.64 7.48 -25.68
N GLU A 700 -30.41 6.45 -24.86
CA GLU A 700 -31.34 6.06 -23.79
C GLU A 700 -31.56 7.20 -22.78
N LEU A 701 -30.48 7.85 -22.36
CA LEU A 701 -30.57 8.95 -21.40
C LEU A 701 -31.26 10.18 -21.98
N LEU A 702 -31.04 10.50 -23.26
CA LEU A 702 -31.69 11.59 -23.95
C LEU A 702 -33.19 11.35 -24.09
N ASP A 703 -33.64 10.14 -24.43
CA ASP A 703 -35.08 9.83 -24.46
C ASP A 703 -35.70 9.87 -23.06
N LYS A 704 -34.98 9.34 -22.06
CA LYS A 704 -35.45 9.32 -20.66
C LYS A 704 -35.66 10.71 -20.07
N TYR A 705 -34.82 11.68 -20.42
CA TYR A 705 -34.84 13.05 -19.87
C TYR A 705 -35.23 14.12 -20.90
N LYS A 706 -35.89 13.74 -22.01
CA LYS A 706 -36.24 14.65 -23.11
C LYS A 706 -37.07 15.88 -22.74
N ASP A 707 -37.77 15.83 -21.59
CA ASP A 707 -38.58 16.94 -21.07
C ASP A 707 -37.78 17.88 -20.13
N GLU A 708 -36.48 17.61 -19.92
CA GLU A 708 -35.56 18.43 -19.13
C GLU A 708 -34.55 19.15 -20.02
N LYS A 709 -33.97 20.26 -19.54
CA LYS A 709 -32.77 20.83 -20.18
C LYS A 709 -31.60 19.88 -19.91
N ILE A 710 -30.85 19.47 -20.93
CA ILE A 710 -29.74 18.52 -20.80
C ILE A 710 -28.40 19.20 -21.16
N SER A 711 -27.33 18.80 -20.48
CA SER A 711 -25.95 19.03 -20.95
C SER A 711 -25.14 17.74 -20.86
N ILE A 712 -24.24 17.55 -21.82
CA ILE A 712 -23.29 16.44 -21.84
C ILE A 712 -21.90 16.98 -21.59
N THR A 713 -21.15 16.37 -20.68
CA THR A 713 -19.76 16.74 -20.40
C THR A 713 -18.86 15.52 -20.45
N CYS A 714 -17.95 15.49 -21.41
CA CYS A 714 -16.92 14.47 -21.54
C CYS A 714 -15.68 14.87 -20.73
N ILE A 715 -15.11 13.94 -19.98
CA ILE A 715 -14.04 14.22 -19.02
C ILE A 715 -12.97 13.15 -19.14
N GLY A 716 -11.71 13.54 -19.12
CA GLY A 716 -10.62 12.57 -19.13
C GLY A 716 -9.26 13.16 -18.83
N HIS A 717 -8.34 12.28 -18.42
CA HIS A 717 -6.93 12.56 -18.20
C HIS A 717 -6.06 11.68 -19.10
N SER A 718 -4.98 12.21 -19.67
CA SER A 718 -4.03 11.44 -20.49
C SER A 718 -4.72 10.74 -21.69
N LEU A 719 -4.61 9.41 -21.85
CA LEU A 719 -5.40 8.65 -22.83
C LEU A 719 -6.92 8.94 -22.74
N GLY A 720 -7.45 9.07 -21.53
CA GLY A 720 -8.85 9.38 -21.29
C GLY A 720 -9.21 10.77 -21.82
N ALA A 721 -8.30 11.75 -21.75
CA ALA A 721 -8.52 13.09 -22.30
C ALA A 721 -8.69 13.07 -23.83
N THR A 722 -7.92 12.23 -24.52
CA THR A 722 -8.09 12.01 -25.96
C THR A 722 -9.45 11.40 -26.26
N LEU A 723 -9.86 10.35 -25.53
CA LEU A 723 -11.16 9.70 -25.72
C LEU A 723 -12.33 10.64 -25.37
N ALA A 724 -12.18 11.50 -24.36
CA ALA A 724 -13.15 12.53 -24.01
C ALA A 724 -13.31 13.56 -25.13
N THR A 725 -12.21 14.00 -25.74
CA THR A 725 -12.23 14.90 -26.90
C THR A 725 -12.91 14.25 -28.11
N LEU A 726 -12.55 13.00 -28.41
CA LEU A 726 -13.10 12.25 -29.54
C LEU A 726 -14.60 11.98 -29.38
N SER A 727 -15.01 11.52 -28.20
CA SER A 727 -16.42 11.26 -27.88
C SER A 727 -17.25 12.54 -27.80
N ALA A 728 -16.71 13.65 -27.30
CA ALA A 728 -17.43 14.93 -27.33
C ALA A 728 -17.73 15.38 -28.76
N PHE A 729 -16.77 15.25 -29.67
CA PHE A 729 -16.99 15.52 -31.09
C PHE A 729 -18.06 14.58 -31.69
N ASP A 730 -17.94 13.27 -31.48
CA ASP A 730 -18.89 12.27 -31.99
C ASP A 730 -20.32 12.51 -31.48
N LEU A 731 -20.48 12.79 -30.19
CA LEU A 731 -21.77 13.09 -29.59
C LEU A 731 -22.37 14.39 -30.12
N ALA A 732 -21.58 15.47 -30.23
CA ALA A 732 -22.05 16.74 -30.75
C ALA A 732 -22.43 16.67 -32.25
N ALA A 733 -21.71 15.86 -33.04
CA ALA A 733 -21.95 15.73 -34.47
C ALA A 733 -23.11 14.77 -34.80
N ASN A 734 -23.28 13.69 -34.04
CA ASN A 734 -24.12 12.56 -34.45
C ASN A 734 -25.33 12.27 -33.54
N VAL A 735 -25.34 12.75 -32.29
CA VAL A 735 -26.36 12.36 -31.29
C VAL A 735 -27.08 13.56 -30.67
N ALA A 736 -26.32 14.55 -30.19
CA ALA A 736 -26.86 15.72 -29.53
C ALA A 736 -27.56 16.65 -30.52
N THR A 737 -28.75 17.11 -30.16
CA THR A 737 -29.41 18.20 -30.90
C THR A 737 -28.66 19.52 -30.68
N PRO A 738 -28.80 20.51 -31.58
CA PRO A 738 -28.07 21.78 -31.47
C PRO A 738 -28.30 22.58 -30.17
N ASP A 739 -29.41 22.34 -29.47
CA ASP A 739 -29.75 22.95 -28.17
C ASP A 739 -29.08 22.25 -26.97
N ILE A 740 -28.54 21.05 -27.14
CA ILE A 740 -27.81 20.32 -26.11
C ILE A 740 -26.33 20.72 -26.20
N ASN A 741 -25.86 21.40 -25.15
CA ASN A 741 -24.45 21.74 -25.01
C ASN A 741 -23.61 20.50 -24.68
N VAL A 742 -22.55 20.31 -25.46
CA VAL A 742 -21.54 19.27 -25.27
C VAL A 742 -20.21 19.96 -24.91
N SER A 743 -19.67 19.64 -23.74
CA SER A 743 -18.38 20.17 -23.29
C SER A 743 -17.37 19.04 -23.09
N ALA A 744 -16.08 19.32 -23.27
CA ALA A 744 -15.00 18.44 -22.85
C ALA A 744 -14.04 19.15 -21.88
N PHE A 745 -13.81 18.55 -20.72
CA PHE A 745 -12.81 18.98 -19.74
C PHE A 745 -11.69 17.96 -19.71
N VAL A 746 -10.54 18.34 -20.28
CA VAL A 746 -9.44 17.41 -20.50
C VAL A 746 -8.17 17.82 -19.76
N PHE A 747 -7.53 16.85 -19.12
CA PHE A 747 -6.30 17.05 -18.34
C PHE A 747 -5.15 16.36 -19.04
N ALA A 748 -4.08 17.11 -19.30
CA ALA A 748 -2.87 16.60 -19.96
C ALA A 748 -3.15 15.82 -21.26
N SER A 749 -4.11 16.30 -22.07
CA SER A 749 -4.51 15.66 -23.32
C SER A 749 -3.34 15.56 -24.30
N PRO A 750 -2.97 14.36 -24.79
CA PRO A 750 -2.24 14.23 -26.03
C PRO A 750 -3.00 14.92 -27.19
N GLN A 751 -2.29 15.19 -28.28
CA GLN A 751 -2.93 15.70 -29.48
C GLN A 751 -3.76 14.59 -30.15
N VAL A 752 -4.96 14.97 -30.60
CA VAL A 752 -5.96 14.00 -31.10
C VAL A 752 -5.95 13.90 -32.62
N GLY A 753 -5.93 15.04 -33.31
CA GLY A 753 -6.03 15.10 -34.77
C GLY A 753 -5.29 16.29 -35.36
N ASN A 754 -5.37 16.40 -36.68
CA ASN A 754 -4.72 17.46 -37.44
C ASN A 754 -5.54 18.75 -37.47
N GLN A 755 -5.04 19.77 -38.18
CA GLN A 755 -5.73 21.05 -38.33
C GLN A 755 -7.13 20.92 -38.97
N GLY A 756 -7.32 19.99 -39.92
CA GLY A 756 -8.64 19.72 -40.51
C GLY A 756 -9.64 19.20 -39.48
N PHE A 757 -9.22 18.32 -38.58
CA PHE A 757 -10.06 17.84 -37.48
C PHE A 757 -10.42 18.96 -36.51
N LYS A 758 -9.44 19.80 -36.15
CA LYS A 758 -9.69 21.01 -35.34
C LYS A 758 -10.74 21.92 -35.97
N SER A 759 -10.61 22.21 -37.26
CA SER A 759 -11.59 23.03 -37.99
C SER A 759 -12.99 22.42 -37.95
N LYS A 760 -13.12 21.09 -38.11
CA LYS A 760 -14.42 20.41 -37.98
C LYS A 760 -15.01 20.48 -36.58
N MET A 761 -14.20 20.45 -35.53
CA MET A 761 -14.71 20.66 -34.17
C MET A 761 -15.21 22.10 -33.97
N GLU A 762 -14.50 23.09 -34.51
CA GLU A 762 -14.85 24.51 -34.38
C GLU A 762 -16.12 24.90 -35.18
N GLU A 763 -16.50 24.10 -36.19
CA GLU A 763 -17.77 24.25 -36.93
C GLU A 763 -19.01 23.89 -36.09
N LEU A 764 -18.87 23.14 -34.99
CA LEU A 764 -19.97 22.70 -34.14
C LEU A 764 -20.25 23.71 -33.01
N PRO A 765 -21.33 24.52 -33.10
CA PRO A 765 -21.56 25.61 -32.15
C PRO A 765 -21.90 25.12 -30.73
N ASN A 766 -22.45 23.92 -30.61
CA ASN A 766 -22.81 23.29 -29.34
C ASN A 766 -21.63 22.53 -28.68
N LEU A 767 -20.43 22.54 -29.28
CA LEU A 767 -19.25 21.85 -28.76
C LEU A 767 -18.20 22.82 -28.21
N LYS A 768 -17.75 22.59 -26.98
CA LYS A 768 -16.66 23.35 -26.34
C LYS A 768 -15.64 22.44 -25.66
N VAL A 769 -14.35 22.78 -25.78
CA VAL A 769 -13.26 21.99 -25.17
C VAL A 769 -12.34 22.92 -24.38
N ILE A 770 -12.10 22.58 -23.11
CA ILE A 770 -11.10 23.22 -22.25
C ILE A 770 -10.04 22.20 -21.87
N SER A 771 -8.77 22.59 -22.02
CA SER A 771 -7.61 21.72 -21.83
C SER A 771 -6.68 22.27 -20.74
N ILE A 772 -6.59 21.56 -19.63
CA ILE A 772 -5.69 21.88 -18.52
C ILE A 772 -4.34 21.21 -18.78
N LYS A 773 -3.27 21.99 -18.85
CA LYS A 773 -1.93 21.52 -19.22
C LYS A 773 -0.88 22.02 -18.25
N ASN A 774 -0.06 21.10 -17.74
CA ASN A 774 1.17 21.46 -17.04
C ASN A 774 2.26 21.82 -18.05
N VAL A 775 2.87 22.99 -17.91
CA VAL A 775 3.89 23.46 -18.86
C VAL A 775 5.12 22.55 -18.94
N ASN A 776 5.42 21.84 -17.84
CA ASN A 776 6.55 20.91 -17.73
C ASN A 776 6.22 19.50 -18.25
N ASP A 777 4.93 19.20 -18.46
CA ASP A 777 4.49 17.93 -19.01
C ASP A 777 4.79 17.85 -20.52
N ILE A 778 5.24 16.68 -20.97
CA ILE A 778 5.56 16.41 -22.38
C ILE A 778 4.44 15.68 -23.11
N VAL A 779 3.54 15.00 -22.39
CA VAL A 779 2.46 14.22 -23.01
C VAL A 779 1.54 15.08 -23.89
N PRO A 780 1.16 16.31 -23.51
CA PRO A 780 0.35 17.17 -24.39
C PRO A 780 1.04 17.65 -25.66
N LYS A 781 2.34 17.37 -25.83
CA LYS A 781 3.12 17.72 -27.03
C LYS A 781 3.22 16.54 -28.01
N TRP A 782 2.77 15.36 -27.60
CA TRP A 782 2.76 14.14 -28.40
C TRP A 782 1.51 14.11 -29.31
N PRO A 783 1.62 13.65 -30.58
CA PRO A 783 2.77 12.99 -31.20
C PRO A 783 3.73 13.94 -31.94
N SER A 784 3.41 15.23 -32.06
CA SER A 784 4.22 16.19 -32.83
C SER A 784 5.67 16.33 -32.35
N LYS A 785 5.92 16.01 -31.08
CA LYS A 785 7.26 15.97 -30.49
C LYS A 785 7.43 14.66 -29.74
N ILE A 786 8.55 13.97 -29.96
CA ILE A 786 8.97 12.81 -29.16
C ILE A 786 10.30 13.07 -28.47
N MET A 787 10.63 12.24 -27.49
CA MET A 787 11.92 12.25 -26.83
C MET A 787 12.88 11.31 -27.58
N GLU A 788 13.99 11.83 -28.09
CA GLU A 788 15.13 11.03 -28.54
C GLU A 788 16.18 10.97 -27.43
N TRP A 789 16.80 9.80 -27.26
CA TRP A 789 17.84 9.56 -26.28
C TRP A 789 19.22 9.73 -26.92
N VAL A 790 19.99 10.70 -26.44
CA VAL A 790 21.40 10.86 -26.82
C VAL A 790 22.21 10.99 -25.53
N ASP A 791 23.14 10.06 -25.31
CA ASP A 791 24.06 10.05 -24.15
C ASP A 791 23.36 10.19 -22.78
N TYR A 792 22.34 9.36 -22.52
CA TYR A 792 21.53 9.37 -21.28
C TYR A 792 20.78 10.69 -20.98
N LYS A 793 20.74 11.61 -21.96
CA LYS A 793 19.97 12.85 -21.88
C LYS A 793 18.81 12.79 -22.83
N ALA A 794 17.63 13.05 -22.29
CA ALA A 794 16.41 13.09 -23.05
C ALA A 794 16.35 14.43 -23.83
N LYS A 795 16.22 14.39 -25.17
CA LYS A 795 16.07 15.58 -26.02
C LYS A 795 14.76 15.50 -26.77
N LEU A 796 13.97 16.57 -26.77
CA LEU A 796 12.80 16.68 -27.63
C LEU A 796 13.28 16.80 -29.08
N VAL A 797 12.85 15.87 -29.93
CA VAL A 797 13.17 15.83 -31.34
C VAL A 797 11.87 15.90 -32.17
N PRO A 798 11.82 16.75 -33.21
CA PRO A 798 10.68 16.80 -34.11
C PRO A 798 10.49 15.47 -34.84
N MET A 799 9.24 15.01 -34.95
CA MET A 799 8.88 13.79 -35.68
C MET A 799 8.88 13.99 -37.22
N PRO A 800 8.79 12.92 -38.04
CA PRO A 800 8.59 13.02 -39.48
C PRO A 800 7.44 13.97 -39.85
N LYS A 801 7.51 14.62 -41.02
CA LYS A 801 6.57 15.67 -41.44
C LYS A 801 5.10 15.27 -41.32
N ASP A 802 4.77 14.01 -41.62
CA ASP A 802 3.39 13.48 -41.58
C ASP A 802 2.82 13.40 -40.15
N VAL A 803 3.68 13.39 -39.13
CA VAL A 803 3.34 13.36 -37.70
C VAL A 803 3.45 14.75 -37.05
N MET A 804 4.06 15.74 -37.72
CA MET A 804 4.02 17.15 -37.30
C MET A 804 2.67 17.83 -37.59
N LEU A 805 1.72 17.13 -38.21
CA LEU A 805 0.42 17.67 -38.61
C LEU A 805 -0.60 17.79 -37.46
N TYR A 806 -0.31 17.21 -36.29
CA TYR A 806 -1.22 17.21 -35.14
C TYR A 806 -1.21 18.54 -34.40
N VAL A 807 -2.40 18.99 -34.01
CA VAL A 807 -2.59 20.28 -33.33
C VAL A 807 -3.34 20.10 -32.01
N ASN A 808 -3.15 21.08 -31.11
CA ASN A 808 -3.96 21.18 -29.91
C ASN A 808 -5.37 21.66 -30.27
N VAL A 809 -6.38 21.04 -29.67
CA VAL A 809 -7.78 21.41 -29.79
C VAL A 809 -8.31 21.98 -28.46
N GLY A 810 -9.26 22.90 -28.54
CA GLY A 810 -9.82 23.58 -27.37
C GLY A 810 -9.02 24.78 -26.86
N ILE A 811 -9.44 25.27 -25.69
CA ILE A 811 -8.89 26.45 -25.00
C ILE A 811 -7.99 25.99 -23.85
N ASP A 812 -6.76 26.48 -23.82
CA ASP A 812 -5.73 26.01 -22.88
C ASP A 812 -5.74 26.78 -21.55
N VAL A 813 -5.71 26.05 -20.43
CA VAL A 813 -5.38 26.55 -19.09
C VAL A 813 -3.99 26.02 -18.73
N LEU A 814 -3.00 26.91 -18.70
CA LEU A 814 -1.61 26.55 -18.46
C LEU A 814 -1.25 26.71 -16.97
N ILE A 815 -0.86 25.60 -16.35
CA ILE A 815 -0.42 25.53 -14.96
C ILE A 815 1.07 25.15 -14.87
N ASP A 816 1.75 25.52 -13.79
CA ASP A 816 3.15 25.17 -13.56
C ASP A 816 3.35 24.51 -12.20
N SER A 817 3.72 23.22 -12.19
CA SER A 817 4.00 22.48 -10.95
C SER A 817 5.10 23.08 -10.09
N LYS A 818 6.02 23.85 -10.68
CA LYS A 818 7.12 24.50 -9.94
C LYS A 818 6.65 25.66 -9.06
N SER A 819 5.40 26.12 -9.23
CA SER A 819 4.83 27.20 -8.42
C SER A 819 4.47 26.79 -7.00
N SER A 820 4.25 25.49 -6.74
CA SER A 820 3.81 25.02 -5.43
C SER A 820 4.99 24.85 -4.46
N PRO A 821 4.96 25.47 -3.27
CA PRO A 821 6.00 25.27 -2.25
C PRO A 821 5.90 23.91 -1.53
N TYR A 822 4.83 23.14 -1.79
CA TYR A 822 4.57 21.85 -1.15
C TYR A 822 5.19 20.66 -1.88
N LEU A 823 5.42 20.80 -3.20
CA LEU A 823 5.95 19.72 -4.03
C LEU A 823 7.48 19.66 -3.89
N LYS A 824 8.05 18.45 -4.06
CA LYS A 824 9.50 18.25 -4.08
C LYS A 824 10.14 19.10 -5.17
N GLU A 825 11.27 19.72 -4.84
CA GLU A 825 12.08 20.39 -5.86
C GLU A 825 12.68 19.33 -6.78
N ILE A 826 12.37 19.43 -8.07
CA ILE A 826 12.95 18.57 -9.09
C ILE A 826 14.35 19.12 -9.41
N LYS A 827 15.36 18.62 -8.66
CA LYS A 827 16.78 18.97 -8.84
C LYS A 827 17.34 18.16 -10.02
N GLY A 828 17.40 18.78 -11.19
CA GLY A 828 18.00 18.17 -12.38
C GLY A 828 17.11 18.35 -13.61
N GLY A 829 17.53 19.21 -14.52
CA GLY A 829 16.85 19.34 -15.80
C GLY A 829 16.97 18.05 -16.61
N LYS A 830 15.81 17.44 -16.94
CA LYS A 830 15.63 16.36 -17.92
C LYS A 830 15.92 14.91 -17.48
N ASP A 831 15.88 14.61 -16.18
CA ASP A 831 15.85 13.21 -15.73
C ASP A 831 14.44 12.61 -15.89
N MET A 832 14.37 11.40 -16.45
CA MET A 832 13.12 10.67 -16.78
C MET A 832 12.24 10.41 -15.56
N LEU A 833 12.85 10.29 -14.38
CA LEU A 833 12.17 10.00 -13.10
C LEU A 833 11.03 11.01 -12.83
N HIS A 834 11.18 12.26 -13.25
CA HIS A 834 10.24 13.33 -12.91
C HIS A 834 9.17 13.65 -13.95
N VAL A 835 9.23 13.03 -15.13
CA VAL A 835 8.23 13.32 -16.18
C VAL A 835 6.88 12.65 -15.84
N SER A 836 6.89 11.59 -15.03
CA SER A 836 5.68 11.00 -14.46
C SER A 836 5.04 11.92 -13.41
N ASP A 837 5.86 12.62 -12.62
CA ASP A 837 5.41 13.57 -11.60
C ASP A 837 4.65 14.76 -12.22
N PHE A 838 5.17 15.33 -13.32
CA PHE A 838 4.51 16.44 -14.01
C PHE A 838 3.19 16.05 -14.68
N HIS A 839 3.05 14.78 -15.06
CA HIS A 839 1.84 14.24 -15.69
C HIS A 839 0.85 13.67 -14.67
N ASN A 840 1.18 13.65 -13.38
CA ASN A 840 0.29 13.11 -12.37
C ASN A 840 -0.96 13.99 -12.21
N LEU A 841 -2.15 13.41 -12.40
CA LEU A 841 -3.43 14.11 -12.31
C LEU A 841 -3.63 14.81 -10.97
N GLU A 842 -3.36 14.14 -9.86
CA GLU A 842 -3.51 14.71 -8.52
C GLU A 842 -2.52 15.86 -8.28
N GLY A 843 -1.30 15.73 -8.81
CA GLY A 843 -0.34 16.82 -8.89
C GLY A 843 -0.89 18.02 -9.66
N MET A 844 -1.50 17.81 -10.83
CA MET A 844 -2.12 18.89 -11.62
C MET A 844 -3.28 19.55 -10.87
N LEU A 845 -4.16 18.77 -10.25
CA LEU A 845 -5.30 19.29 -9.48
C LEU A 845 -4.86 20.05 -8.23
N HIS A 846 -3.78 19.63 -7.58
CA HIS A 846 -3.14 20.41 -6.52
C HIS A 846 -2.68 21.78 -7.03
N ILE A 847 -2.11 21.85 -8.23
CA ILE A 847 -1.71 23.15 -8.80
C ILE A 847 -2.91 24.00 -9.17
N VAL A 848 -3.94 23.43 -9.82
CA VAL A 848 -5.19 24.14 -10.13
C VAL A 848 -5.83 24.72 -8.87
N ALA A 849 -5.81 23.98 -7.76
CA ALA A 849 -6.37 24.43 -6.50
C ALA A 849 -5.73 25.73 -6.01
N GLY A 850 -4.42 25.91 -6.21
CA GLY A 850 -3.72 27.14 -5.80
C GLY A 850 -3.40 28.11 -6.94
N TYR A 851 -3.95 27.90 -8.14
CA TYR A 851 -3.63 28.71 -9.32
C TYR A 851 -4.50 29.98 -9.39
N GLU A 852 -3.88 31.13 -9.15
CA GLU A 852 -4.57 32.44 -9.17
C GLU A 852 -4.58 33.13 -10.55
N GLY A 853 -3.90 32.58 -11.54
CA GLY A 853 -3.72 33.20 -12.86
C GLY A 853 -2.25 33.33 -13.23
N LYS A 854 -1.99 33.89 -14.40
CA LYS A 854 -0.63 33.98 -14.92
C LYS A 854 0.20 34.97 -14.09
N ASP A 855 1.44 34.59 -13.79
CA ASP A 855 2.42 35.42 -13.05
C ASP A 855 1.97 35.84 -11.62
N ARG A 856 0.98 35.14 -11.04
CA ARG A 856 0.48 35.35 -9.66
C ARG A 856 1.03 34.29 -8.71
N GLU A 857 1.09 34.62 -7.42
CA GLU A 857 1.55 33.70 -6.38
C GLU A 857 0.57 32.53 -6.19
N PHE A 858 1.13 31.37 -5.87
CA PHE A 858 0.36 30.16 -5.57
C PHE A 858 -0.31 30.28 -4.20
N ASP A 859 -1.63 30.12 -4.14
CA ASP A 859 -2.41 30.23 -2.90
C ASP A 859 -3.47 29.13 -2.76
N LEU A 860 -3.27 28.15 -1.88
CA LEU A 860 -4.28 27.12 -1.59
C LEU A 860 -5.46 27.62 -0.75
N GLY A 861 -5.35 28.82 -0.15
CA GLY A 861 -6.37 29.41 0.71
C GLY A 861 -7.54 30.04 -0.06
N SER A 862 -7.40 30.20 -1.38
CA SER A 862 -8.39 30.85 -2.24
C SER A 862 -9.56 29.96 -2.67
N VAL A 863 -9.51 28.65 -2.38
CA VAL A 863 -10.63 27.72 -2.59
C VAL A 863 -11.48 27.62 -1.33
N GLU A 864 -12.79 27.89 -1.43
CA GLU A 864 -13.72 27.84 -0.29
C GLU A 864 -13.68 26.52 0.50
N LYS A 865 -13.40 25.41 -0.20
CA LYS A 865 -13.07 24.11 0.40
C LYS A 865 -11.67 23.69 -0.01
N ARG A 866 -10.73 23.78 0.93
CA ARG A 866 -9.33 23.43 0.70
C ARG A 866 -9.21 21.99 0.17
N ARG A 867 -8.53 21.81 -0.97
CA ARG A 867 -8.16 20.49 -1.47
C ARG A 867 -7.16 19.85 -0.49
N SER A 868 -7.43 18.61 -0.08
CA SER A 868 -6.54 17.85 0.79
C SER A 868 -5.16 17.70 0.17
N LEU A 869 -4.12 18.16 0.88
CA LEU A 869 -2.73 18.11 0.40
C LEU A 869 -2.30 16.68 0.08
N ALA A 870 -2.71 15.72 0.91
CA ALA A 870 -2.32 14.32 0.75
C ALA A 870 -2.73 13.69 -0.57
N LEU A 871 -3.74 14.23 -1.27
CA LEU A 871 -4.15 13.74 -2.58
C LEU A 871 -2.98 13.77 -3.60
N ALA A 872 -2.05 14.72 -3.49
CA ALA A 872 -0.88 14.78 -4.37
C ALA A 872 0.01 13.51 -4.29
N ASN A 873 0.06 12.82 -3.15
CA ASN A 873 0.79 11.55 -2.99
C ASN A 873 -0.10 10.30 -3.22
N MET A 874 -1.34 10.46 -3.68
CA MET A 874 -2.27 9.35 -3.88
C MET A 874 -1.70 8.30 -4.85
N SER A 875 -1.08 8.74 -5.95
CA SER A 875 -0.50 7.91 -7.01
C SER A 875 0.93 8.36 -7.38
N GLY A 876 1.74 8.71 -6.38
CA GLY A 876 3.13 9.14 -6.58
C GLY A 876 3.82 9.54 -5.27
N ASP A 877 4.99 10.18 -5.37
CA ASP A 877 5.78 10.73 -4.25
C ASP A 877 6.11 12.21 -4.51
N LEU A 878 5.07 13.03 -4.68
CA LEU A 878 5.18 14.42 -5.14
C LEU A 878 5.46 15.42 -4.01
N LEU A 879 4.96 15.16 -2.80
CA LEU A 879 5.07 16.06 -1.65
C LEU A 879 6.43 15.95 -0.98
N LYS A 880 6.96 17.06 -0.46
CA LYS A 880 8.18 17.04 0.36
C LYS A 880 8.05 16.08 1.56
N ASP A 881 9.14 15.39 1.89
CA ASP A 881 9.15 14.36 2.94
C ASP A 881 8.79 14.93 4.33
N GLU A 882 8.98 16.25 4.54
CA GLU A 882 8.58 16.97 5.77
C GLU A 882 7.08 16.93 6.08
N TYR A 883 6.23 16.61 5.10
CA TYR A 883 4.79 16.46 5.30
C TYR A 883 4.40 15.08 5.84
N GLU A 884 5.33 14.11 5.89
CA GLU A 884 5.15 12.77 6.46
C GLU A 884 3.93 12.00 5.89
N ILE A 885 3.60 12.26 4.61
CA ILE A 885 2.49 11.62 3.90
C ILE A 885 3.01 10.43 3.08
N PRO A 886 2.52 9.20 3.37
CA PRO A 886 2.78 8.01 2.59
C PRO A 886 2.77 8.24 1.07
N GLN A 887 3.83 7.83 0.36
CA GLN A 887 3.81 7.81 -1.10
C GLN A 887 2.84 6.75 -1.66
N SER A 888 2.27 7.01 -2.85
CA SER A 888 1.36 6.13 -3.58
C SER A 888 0.38 5.42 -2.66
N TRP A 889 -0.30 6.20 -1.82
CA TRP A 889 -1.03 5.65 -0.68
C TRP A 889 -2.36 5.04 -1.08
N TRP A 890 -2.91 5.32 -2.26
CA TRP A 890 -4.16 4.67 -2.69
C TRP A 890 -3.94 3.19 -2.96
N ALA A 891 -4.38 2.36 -2.03
CA ALA A 891 -4.34 0.91 -2.13
C ALA A 891 -5.63 0.30 -1.57
N GLU A 892 -6.15 -0.72 -2.26
CA GLU A 892 -7.24 -1.51 -1.71
C GLU A 892 -6.77 -2.38 -0.55
N LYS A 893 -7.64 -2.52 0.45
CA LYS A 893 -7.39 -3.45 1.55
C LYS A 893 -7.17 -4.84 0.97
N ASN A 894 -6.03 -5.44 1.28
CA ASN A 894 -5.67 -6.79 0.87
C ASN A 894 -5.83 -7.06 -0.65
N LYS A 895 -5.75 -6.03 -1.50
CA LYS A 895 -6.02 -6.08 -2.95
C LYS A 895 -7.36 -6.76 -3.32
N GLY A 896 -8.37 -6.66 -2.45
CA GLY A 896 -9.69 -7.26 -2.65
C GLY A 896 -9.83 -8.71 -2.16
N MET A 897 -8.80 -9.26 -1.50
CA MET A 897 -8.88 -10.54 -0.81
C MET A 897 -9.67 -10.40 0.50
N VAL A 898 -10.60 -11.32 0.75
CA VAL A 898 -11.45 -11.38 1.95
C VAL A 898 -11.47 -12.80 2.53
N VAL A 899 -11.75 -12.92 3.82
CA VAL A 899 -11.94 -14.22 4.48
C VAL A 899 -13.41 -14.63 4.35
N ASN A 900 -13.68 -15.82 3.82
CA ASN A 900 -15.03 -16.37 3.72
C ASN A 900 -15.47 -17.09 5.00
N ASP A 901 -16.70 -17.60 5.03
CA ASP A 901 -17.27 -18.32 6.20
C ASP A 901 -16.49 -19.58 6.59
N SER A 902 -15.74 -20.17 5.65
CA SER A 902 -14.86 -21.33 5.90
C SER A 902 -13.50 -20.94 6.50
N GLY A 903 -13.20 -19.64 6.61
CA GLY A 903 -11.90 -19.13 7.06
C GLY A 903 -10.84 -19.05 5.95
N ASP A 904 -11.22 -19.29 4.69
CA ASP A 904 -10.31 -19.21 3.54
C ASP A 904 -10.28 -17.80 2.95
N TRP A 905 -9.09 -17.38 2.52
CA TRP A 905 -8.88 -16.15 1.75
C TRP A 905 -9.30 -16.35 0.29
N VAL A 906 -10.23 -15.53 -0.18
CA VAL A 906 -10.77 -15.55 -1.54
C VAL A 906 -10.83 -14.13 -2.11
N LEU A 907 -10.78 -14.00 -3.42
CA LEU A 907 -11.09 -12.73 -4.08
C LEU A 907 -12.59 -12.42 -3.95
N LEU A 908 -12.92 -11.20 -3.55
CA LEU A 908 -14.31 -10.74 -3.56
C LEU A 908 -14.86 -10.82 -5.00
N PRO A 909 -15.97 -11.55 -5.24
CA PRO A 909 -16.54 -11.66 -6.57
C PRO A 909 -17.16 -10.34 -7.02
N ILE A 910 -17.03 -10.02 -8.30
CA ILE A 910 -17.76 -8.90 -8.91
C ILE A 910 -19.17 -9.32 -9.32
N ASP A 911 -20.15 -8.45 -9.10
CA ASP A 911 -21.49 -8.58 -9.66
C ASP A 911 -21.44 -8.22 -11.16
N ARG A 912 -21.68 -9.20 -12.04
CA ARG A 912 -21.57 -9.00 -13.48
C ARG A 912 -22.64 -8.06 -14.04
N ASP A 913 -23.84 -8.03 -13.46
CA ASP A 913 -24.91 -7.12 -13.91
C ASP A 913 -24.57 -5.68 -13.52
N ASP A 914 -24.12 -5.47 -12.29
CA ASP A 914 -23.70 -4.14 -11.81
C ASP A 914 -22.40 -3.64 -12.46
N HIS A 915 -21.76 -4.47 -13.29
CA HIS A 915 -20.59 -4.10 -14.11
C HIS A 915 -20.88 -4.09 -15.62
N ASP A 916 -22.11 -4.31 -16.09
CA ASP A 916 -22.40 -4.41 -17.54
C ASP A 916 -21.61 -5.53 -18.26
N LEU A 917 -21.36 -6.65 -17.57
CA LEU A 917 -20.62 -7.82 -18.07
C LEU A 917 -21.50 -9.06 -18.27
N SER A 918 -22.81 -8.95 -18.07
CA SER A 918 -23.72 -10.08 -18.27
C SER A 918 -23.95 -10.36 -19.76
N PRO A 919 -24.08 -11.63 -20.17
CA PRO A 919 -24.36 -11.97 -21.56
C PRO A 919 -25.64 -11.28 -22.01
N ILE A 920 -25.56 -10.53 -23.12
CA ILE A 920 -26.73 -9.92 -23.77
C ILE A 920 -27.68 -11.06 -24.15
N GLY A 921 -28.74 -11.25 -23.35
CA GLY A 921 -29.72 -12.34 -23.50
C GLY A 921 -30.30 -12.95 -22.21
N ALA A 922 -29.80 -12.59 -21.03
CA ALA A 922 -30.32 -13.12 -19.75
C ALA A 922 -31.46 -12.30 -19.09
N LYS A 923 -31.93 -11.23 -19.75
CA LYS A 923 -33.19 -10.56 -19.37
C LYS A 923 -34.30 -11.05 -20.30
N ILE A 924 -35.06 -12.04 -19.83
CA ILE A 924 -36.39 -12.40 -20.34
C ILE A 924 -37.39 -12.09 -19.24
#